data_AF-A0A2A3EQU8-F1
#
_entry.id   AF-A0A2A3EQU8-F1
#
_cell.length_a   1.000
_cell.length_b   1.000
_cell.length_c   1.000
_cell.angle_alpha   90.00
_cell.angle_beta   90.00
_cell.angle_gamma   90.00
#
_symmetry.space_group_name_H-M   'P 1'
#
loop_
_entity.id
_entity.type
_entity.pdbx_description
1 polymer ?
#
loop_
_entity_poly.entity_id
_entity_poly.type
_entity_poly.pdbx_seq_one_letter_code
_entity_poly.pdbx_strand_id
1 'polypeptide(L)'
;MRNLNQNGEEFDLIAESGSNDFDNSSTTTIRQEENEEDDLNDPYCVEDNPQRITFEDVTSAAFKIKCGIVNTPCVERGARYALVMLSEEQKKIGVISASLGNHAGALCYHGYKLGIPVTVVMPVIAPIMKIVACRQYGANVIVDGLDMEEARRIALRRAKKKGLTYINGYDYPDVIAGQGTLGLEIVEQVSNIDAVVVPIGGGGLIAGVALAVKNLHPNGVESEKCPSFYKARKADRPTYTRIDSTLADGLAVPVVGYNAFATANPLIDKLVVVKEEWIAIAILKLVENEKCIVEGAGATGLAAILAGQLEELKGKRVVLPLSGGNIDTTILGRCLDRGLAAEGRLLKFTVTVSDRPGGIAELCRMLASIGVSIKDIMHERAWIMSDIFSVDVKVVCETRNREHAEQLKNMLYQKYQKVVFGTSDVATLNLPKSRLSDTIGVDLYLKKDFLQVTGSFKERGARYALMMLTDEQKKLGVVSASCGNHAAAISYHGYKLGIPVTVVMPVMAPVIKIIACRQYGANVIVHGPDMEEARRTALRTGKEKGLVYINGYDHPDIVAGQGTLGLEIVEQVPNIDAVVIPIGGGGLIAGVALAVKSLHPGVMIIGVESEMCPSFYRARKAGRPTYTPVGPTLAEGLAVPVVGYNAFATANPLIDKVVVVREDWIAVAILKLLEDDKCIVEGAGAIGLAAILAGQLEELKGKRVVLPLSGGNIGTMVLVRCLERGLAVEGRLLKFTVTVSDRPDEIAELCRTLASIGVSIKDITYERTWIMTDFFSVDVRVICETRNREHAEQLKKMLYQKYQKITFAPSDVAALTLH
;
A
#
# COMPACT_ATOMS: atom_id res chain seq x y z
N MET A 1 -47.34 40.29 -5.77
CA MET A 1 -48.73 40.34 -6.29
C MET A 1 -49.00 39.01 -6.99
N ARG A 2 -50.17 38.42 -6.68
CA ARG A 2 -50.94 37.39 -7.43
C ARG A 2 -50.55 37.29 -8.92
N ASN A 3 -50.60 36.16 -9.63
CA ASN A 3 -51.09 34.79 -9.46
C ASN A 3 -50.63 34.05 -10.74
N LEU A 4 -50.42 32.73 -10.68
CA LEU A 4 -51.06 31.70 -11.55
C LEU A 4 -50.29 30.37 -11.44
N ASN A 5 -50.88 29.42 -10.67
CA ASN A 5 -51.28 28.05 -11.04
C ASN A 5 -50.60 27.41 -12.27
N GLN A 6 -50.29 26.11 -12.38
CA GLN A 6 -50.65 24.84 -11.72
C GLN A 6 -49.86 23.79 -12.56
N ASN A 7 -49.16 22.76 -12.08
CA ASN A 7 -49.61 21.49 -11.49
C ASN A 7 -48.35 20.61 -11.33
N GLY A 8 -48.29 19.79 -10.28
CA GLY A 8 -47.29 18.73 -10.12
C GLY A 8 -47.17 18.29 -8.66
N GLU A 9 -47.86 17.21 -8.32
CA GLU A 9 -47.82 16.58 -6.99
C GLU A 9 -46.44 15.97 -6.70
N GLU A 10 -45.88 16.27 -5.53
CA GLU A 10 -44.74 15.55 -4.94
C GLU A 10 -45.01 15.35 -3.43
N PHE A 11 -44.61 14.18 -2.94
CA PHE A 11 -44.90 13.60 -1.62
C PHE A 11 -44.10 14.28 -0.51
N ASP A 12 -44.77 14.69 0.57
CA ASP A 12 -44.14 15.28 1.76
C ASP A 12 -43.95 14.27 2.91
N LEU A 13 -42.73 14.32 3.45
CA LEU A 13 -42.28 13.74 4.71
C LEU A 13 -42.90 14.51 5.89
N ILE A 14 -43.38 13.81 6.92
CA ILE A 14 -43.68 14.43 8.22
C ILE A 14 -42.96 13.66 9.33
N ALA A 15 -41.99 14.35 9.91
CA ALA A 15 -41.49 14.13 11.25
C ALA A 15 -42.32 14.99 12.22
N GLU A 16 -42.84 14.41 13.30
CA GLU A 16 -43.34 15.18 14.44
C GLU A 16 -42.67 14.73 15.73
N SER A 17 -42.14 15.73 16.43
CA SER A 17 -41.63 15.72 17.78
C SER A 17 -42.74 15.99 18.79
N GLY A 18 -42.79 15.23 19.88
CA GLY A 18 -43.57 15.55 21.08
C GLY A 18 -42.77 15.18 22.33
N SER A 19 -42.65 16.13 23.25
CA SER A 19 -41.76 16.16 24.42
C SER A 19 -42.31 15.47 25.68
N ASN A 20 -41.39 14.85 26.43
CA ASN A 20 -41.29 14.65 27.90
C ASN A 20 -42.55 14.43 28.75
N ASP A 21 -42.61 13.26 29.39
CA ASP A 21 -42.73 13.19 30.85
C ASP A 21 -42.07 11.93 31.40
N PHE A 22 -41.38 12.11 32.53
CA PHE A 22 -40.62 11.11 33.26
C PHE A 22 -41.57 10.07 33.89
N ASP A 23 -41.32 8.78 33.66
CA ASP A 23 -41.52 7.81 34.73
C ASP A 23 -40.45 6.72 34.70
N ASN A 24 -39.72 6.64 35.80
CA ASN A 24 -38.46 5.93 35.95
C ASN A 24 -38.72 4.70 36.82
N SER A 25 -39.42 3.70 36.28
CA SER A 25 -39.47 2.36 36.88
C SER A 25 -40.00 1.35 35.85
N SER A 26 -39.18 0.35 35.49
CA SER A 26 -39.52 -0.96 34.86
C SER A 26 -38.60 -1.43 33.71
N THR A 27 -37.36 -0.96 33.62
CA THR A 27 -36.35 -1.50 32.66
C THR A 27 -35.62 -2.75 33.17
N THR A 28 -36.32 -3.68 33.82
CA THR A 28 -35.73 -4.93 34.31
C THR A 28 -36.66 -6.13 34.12
N THR A 29 -37.23 -6.35 32.93
CA THR A 29 -37.94 -7.63 32.69
C THR A 29 -38.13 -8.05 31.23
N ILE A 30 -37.20 -7.79 30.30
CA ILE A 30 -37.19 -8.50 29.00
C ILE A 30 -35.75 -8.76 28.51
N ARG A 31 -34.96 -9.49 29.31
CA ARG A 31 -33.68 -10.11 28.89
C ARG A 31 -33.42 -11.39 29.68
N GLN A 32 -34.46 -12.22 29.82
CA GLN A 32 -34.36 -13.56 30.38
C GLN A 32 -35.32 -14.48 29.62
N GLU A 33 -35.00 -14.77 28.36
CA GLU A 33 -35.43 -16.00 27.71
C GLU A 33 -34.21 -16.59 26.99
N GLU A 34 -33.66 -17.64 27.62
CA GLU A 34 -32.92 -18.77 27.04
C GLU A 34 -31.56 -18.50 26.36
N ASN A 35 -30.53 -18.35 27.19
CA ASN A 35 -29.19 -18.88 26.90
C ASN A 35 -29.20 -20.41 27.14
N GLU A 36 -29.84 -21.16 26.26
CA GLU A 36 -29.46 -22.56 26.06
C GLU A 36 -28.37 -22.57 24.99
N GLU A 37 -27.11 -22.75 25.41
CA GLU A 37 -26.05 -23.29 24.54
C GLU A 37 -26.38 -24.76 24.24
N ASP A 38 -27.50 -24.96 23.53
CA ASP A 38 -27.80 -26.21 22.89
C ASP A 38 -26.79 -26.38 21.75
N ASP A 39 -26.20 -27.58 21.65
CA ASP A 39 -25.21 -27.96 20.66
C ASP A 39 -25.84 -27.90 19.24
N LEU A 40 -25.92 -26.69 18.68
CA LEU A 40 -26.53 -26.37 17.38
C LEU A 40 -25.55 -26.74 16.26
N ASN A 41 -25.14 -28.01 16.24
CA ASN A 41 -24.31 -28.57 15.19
C ASN A 41 -25.18 -29.11 14.05
N ASP A 42 -24.68 -28.95 12.82
CA ASP A 42 -25.30 -29.54 11.65
C ASP A 42 -25.14 -31.07 11.74
N PRO A 43 -26.24 -31.84 11.81
CA PRO A 43 -26.18 -33.28 12.11
C PRO A 43 -25.48 -34.10 11.03
N TYR A 44 -25.28 -33.52 9.84
CA TYR A 44 -24.56 -34.13 8.74
C TYR A 44 -23.13 -33.60 8.59
N CYS A 45 -22.71 -32.58 9.34
CA CYS A 45 -21.41 -31.90 9.22
C CYS A 45 -20.75 -31.88 10.61
N VAL A 46 -20.21 -33.03 11.01
CA VAL A 46 -19.65 -33.28 12.36
C VAL A 46 -18.17 -33.62 12.26
N GLU A 47 -17.33 -32.91 13.02
CA GLU A 47 -15.87 -33.05 13.01
C GLU A 47 -15.40 -34.47 13.35
N ASP A 48 -15.97 -35.05 14.40
CA ASP A 48 -15.56 -36.35 14.93
C ASP A 48 -16.10 -37.55 14.14
N ASN A 49 -17.03 -37.32 13.18
CA ASN A 49 -17.63 -38.39 12.39
C ASN A 49 -17.96 -37.94 10.94
N PRO A 50 -16.94 -37.64 10.13
CA PRO A 50 -17.16 -37.25 8.73
C PRO A 50 -17.67 -38.43 7.91
N GLN A 51 -18.74 -38.20 7.14
CA GLN A 51 -19.29 -39.15 6.19
C GLN A 51 -18.54 -39.05 4.86
N ARG A 52 -17.87 -40.14 4.46
CA ARG A 52 -17.17 -40.23 3.17
C ARG A 52 -18.12 -40.65 2.07
N ILE A 53 -18.10 -39.92 0.96
CA ILE A 53 -18.92 -40.23 -0.22
C ILE A 53 -18.19 -41.24 -1.11
N THR A 54 -18.95 -42.18 -1.67
CA THR A 54 -18.46 -43.26 -2.53
C THR A 54 -18.82 -43.03 -4.00
N PHE A 55 -18.14 -43.74 -4.91
CA PHE A 55 -18.41 -43.62 -6.35
C PHE A 55 -19.82 -44.12 -6.70
N GLU A 56 -20.30 -45.11 -5.96
CA GLU A 56 -21.66 -45.65 -6.01
C GLU A 56 -22.71 -44.56 -5.70
N ASP A 57 -22.44 -43.70 -4.72
CA ASP A 57 -23.32 -42.58 -4.37
C ASP A 57 -23.45 -41.57 -5.54
N VAL A 58 -22.33 -41.27 -6.20
CA VAL A 58 -22.29 -40.34 -7.35
C VAL A 58 -22.98 -40.92 -8.59
N THR A 59 -22.80 -42.22 -8.86
CA THR A 59 -23.47 -42.89 -9.99
C THR A 59 -24.98 -43.02 -9.76
N SER A 60 -25.41 -43.32 -8.54
CA SER A 60 -26.82 -43.22 -8.12
C SER A 60 -27.36 -41.81 -8.34
N ALA A 61 -26.57 -40.78 -8.00
CA ALA A 61 -26.93 -39.40 -8.21
C ALA A 61 -27.17 -39.04 -9.67
N ALA A 62 -26.24 -39.41 -10.55
CA ALA A 62 -26.35 -39.15 -11.98
C ALA A 62 -27.62 -39.76 -12.56
N PHE A 63 -27.97 -41.00 -12.18
CA PHE A 63 -29.18 -41.66 -12.64
C PHE A 63 -30.46 -40.92 -12.17
N LYS A 64 -30.54 -40.57 -10.89
CA LYS A 64 -31.75 -39.98 -10.28
C LYS A 64 -32.05 -38.55 -10.74
N ILE A 65 -31.03 -37.78 -11.13
CA ILE A 65 -31.22 -36.37 -11.56
C ILE A 65 -31.13 -36.15 -13.07
N LYS A 66 -30.77 -37.18 -13.86
CA LYS A 66 -30.52 -37.14 -15.31
C LYS A 66 -31.55 -36.35 -16.12
N CYS A 67 -32.84 -36.54 -15.86
CA CYS A 67 -33.92 -35.91 -16.63
C CYS A 67 -34.27 -34.49 -16.17
N GLY A 68 -33.64 -34.00 -15.10
CA GLY A 68 -34.06 -32.79 -14.39
C GLY A 68 -33.07 -31.62 -14.41
N ILE A 69 -31.92 -31.79 -15.06
CA ILE A 69 -30.87 -30.78 -15.22
C ILE A 69 -30.60 -30.65 -16.71
N VAL A 70 -31.34 -29.79 -17.40
CA VAL A 70 -31.24 -29.67 -18.87
C VAL A 70 -30.98 -28.24 -19.34
N ASN A 71 -31.32 -27.24 -18.54
CA ASN A 71 -30.87 -25.84 -18.65
C ASN A 71 -31.58 -25.04 -17.56
N THR A 72 -30.88 -24.73 -16.47
CA THR A 72 -31.40 -23.91 -15.38
C THR A 72 -30.46 -22.72 -15.17
N PRO A 73 -30.97 -21.52 -14.83
CA PRO A 73 -30.13 -20.37 -14.52
C PRO A 73 -29.24 -20.58 -13.28
N CYS A 74 -29.47 -21.66 -12.52
CA CYS A 74 -28.60 -22.13 -11.45
C CYS A 74 -28.48 -23.65 -11.52
N VAL A 75 -27.28 -24.16 -11.77
CA VAL A 75 -26.99 -25.59 -12.05
C VAL A 75 -26.41 -26.28 -10.81
N GLU A 76 -26.94 -25.98 -9.63
CA GLU A 76 -26.44 -26.60 -8.39
C GLU A 76 -27.06 -28.00 -8.24
N ARG A 77 -26.36 -28.98 -8.83
CA ARG A 77 -26.74 -30.40 -8.90
C ARG A 77 -26.95 -31.02 -7.52
N GLY A 78 -26.21 -30.53 -6.54
CA GLY A 78 -26.29 -30.95 -5.15
C GLY A 78 -27.65 -30.70 -4.51
N ALA A 79 -28.18 -29.46 -4.53
CA ALA A 79 -29.51 -29.17 -4.00
C ALA A 79 -30.60 -30.05 -4.61
N ARG A 80 -30.57 -30.25 -5.93
CA ARG A 80 -31.57 -31.12 -6.59
C ARG A 80 -31.52 -32.54 -6.04
N TYR A 81 -30.33 -33.13 -5.97
CA TYR A 81 -30.19 -34.51 -5.51
C TYR A 81 -30.61 -34.66 -4.04
N ALA A 82 -30.18 -33.71 -3.18
CA ALA A 82 -30.58 -33.67 -1.78
C ALA A 82 -32.11 -33.62 -1.62
N LEU A 83 -32.81 -32.77 -2.39
CA LEU A 83 -34.26 -32.67 -2.35
C LEU A 83 -34.97 -33.96 -2.83
N VAL A 84 -34.42 -34.65 -3.83
CA VAL A 84 -34.98 -35.92 -4.33
C VAL A 84 -34.86 -37.04 -3.29
N MET A 85 -33.81 -37.00 -2.47
CA MET A 85 -33.53 -38.02 -1.45
C MET A 85 -34.30 -37.85 -0.15
N LEU A 86 -34.96 -36.71 0.05
CA LEU A 86 -35.83 -36.51 1.20
C LEU A 86 -36.93 -37.59 1.25
N SER A 87 -37.26 -38.01 2.47
CA SER A 87 -38.45 -38.84 2.70
C SER A 87 -39.73 -38.07 2.36
N GLU A 88 -40.83 -38.77 2.08
CA GLU A 88 -42.11 -38.13 1.80
C GLU A 88 -42.62 -37.25 2.95
N GLU A 89 -42.22 -37.56 4.19
CA GLU A 89 -42.50 -36.73 5.36
C GLU A 89 -41.66 -35.44 5.34
N GLN A 90 -40.36 -35.55 5.09
CA GLN A 90 -39.46 -34.39 4.99
C GLN A 90 -39.85 -33.46 3.83
N LYS A 91 -40.30 -34.00 2.69
CA LYS A 91 -40.80 -33.20 1.56
C LYS A 91 -42.03 -32.37 1.92
N LYS A 92 -42.93 -32.92 2.75
CA LYS A 92 -44.13 -32.21 3.23
C LYS A 92 -43.78 -31.11 4.23
N ILE A 93 -42.85 -31.38 5.15
CA ILE A 93 -42.43 -30.42 6.19
C ILE A 93 -41.60 -29.29 5.56
N GLY A 94 -40.71 -29.63 4.63
CA GLY A 94 -39.86 -28.68 3.90
C GLY A 94 -38.43 -28.58 4.45
N VAL A 95 -37.65 -27.76 3.77
CA VAL A 95 -36.20 -27.60 4.03
C VAL A 95 -35.84 -26.19 4.43
N ILE A 96 -34.69 -26.05 5.09
CA ILE A 96 -34.10 -24.76 5.45
C ILE A 96 -32.62 -24.73 5.14
N SER A 97 -32.10 -23.58 4.70
CA SER A 97 -30.66 -23.38 4.51
C SER A 97 -30.27 -21.95 4.85
N ALA A 98 -29.01 -21.76 5.25
CA ALA A 98 -28.39 -20.45 5.37
C ALA A 98 -27.41 -20.26 4.21
N SER A 99 -27.70 -19.32 3.31
CA SER A 99 -26.85 -19.09 2.14
C SER A 99 -27.07 -17.70 1.54
N LEU A 100 -25.96 -17.00 1.29
CA LEU A 100 -25.88 -15.75 0.51
C LEU A 100 -25.58 -15.98 -0.98
N GLY A 101 -25.49 -17.25 -1.42
CA GLY A 101 -24.91 -17.62 -2.71
C GLY A 101 -25.88 -18.32 -3.66
N ASN A 102 -25.30 -18.94 -4.69
CA ASN A 102 -26.03 -19.67 -5.73
C ASN A 102 -26.81 -20.89 -5.19
N HIS A 103 -26.35 -21.49 -4.09
CA HIS A 103 -27.04 -22.60 -3.42
C HIS A 103 -28.48 -22.25 -3.00
N ALA A 104 -28.70 -21.08 -2.38
CA ALA A 104 -30.05 -20.63 -2.00
C ALA A 104 -31.00 -20.59 -3.21
N GLY A 105 -30.54 -20.01 -4.33
CA GLY A 105 -31.33 -19.91 -5.55
C GLY A 105 -31.67 -21.27 -6.14
N ALA A 106 -30.70 -22.19 -6.17
CA ALA A 106 -30.93 -23.56 -6.65
C ALA A 106 -31.90 -24.34 -5.76
N LEU A 107 -31.75 -24.24 -4.43
CA LEU A 107 -32.64 -24.90 -3.48
C LEU A 107 -34.08 -24.39 -3.66
N CYS A 108 -34.28 -23.08 -3.81
CA CYS A 108 -35.59 -22.48 -4.06
C CYS A 108 -36.18 -22.94 -5.40
N TYR A 109 -35.39 -22.91 -6.48
CA TYR A 109 -35.84 -23.33 -7.80
C TYR A 109 -36.25 -24.80 -7.85
N HIS A 110 -35.39 -25.69 -7.34
CA HIS A 110 -35.66 -27.13 -7.34
C HIS A 110 -36.75 -27.50 -6.34
N GLY A 111 -36.83 -26.84 -5.19
CA GLY A 111 -37.93 -26.98 -4.24
C GLY A 111 -39.26 -26.62 -4.89
N TYR A 112 -39.34 -25.47 -5.56
CA TYR A 112 -40.52 -25.08 -6.34
C TYR A 112 -40.90 -26.13 -7.40
N LYS A 113 -39.94 -26.61 -8.18
CA LYS A 113 -40.19 -27.64 -9.21
C LYS A 113 -40.66 -28.98 -8.64
N LEU A 114 -40.24 -29.33 -7.42
CA LEU A 114 -40.60 -30.57 -6.74
C LEU A 114 -41.80 -30.41 -5.80
N GLY A 115 -42.35 -29.20 -5.64
CA GLY A 115 -43.43 -28.92 -4.70
C GLY A 115 -43.01 -29.01 -3.22
N ILE A 116 -41.73 -28.81 -2.92
CA ILE A 116 -41.16 -28.89 -1.57
C ILE A 116 -41.05 -27.46 -1.00
N PRO A 117 -41.60 -27.17 0.20
CA PRO A 117 -41.44 -25.87 0.83
C PRO A 117 -39.97 -25.57 1.17
N VAL A 118 -39.48 -24.38 0.81
CA VAL A 118 -38.09 -23.96 1.06
C VAL A 118 -38.09 -22.70 1.92
N THR A 119 -37.31 -22.73 3.00
CA THR A 119 -36.96 -21.55 3.79
C THR A 119 -35.49 -21.22 3.60
N VAL A 120 -35.16 -19.96 3.36
CA VAL A 120 -33.75 -19.51 3.30
C VAL A 120 -33.54 -18.41 4.34
N VAL A 121 -32.52 -18.56 5.17
CA VAL A 121 -32.06 -17.51 6.08
C VAL A 121 -30.87 -16.81 5.46
N MET A 122 -30.96 -15.49 5.34
CA MET A 122 -29.92 -14.62 4.81
C MET A 122 -29.62 -13.51 5.83
N PRO A 123 -28.37 -13.06 6.01
CA PRO A 123 -28.08 -11.93 6.88
C PRO A 123 -28.57 -10.60 6.29
N VAL A 124 -28.64 -9.56 7.11
CA VAL A 124 -29.12 -8.21 6.74
C VAL A 124 -28.32 -7.56 5.60
N ILE A 125 -27.07 -7.99 5.40
CA ILE A 125 -26.19 -7.50 4.32
C ILE A 125 -26.47 -8.16 2.96
N ALA A 126 -27.45 -9.06 2.87
CA ALA A 126 -27.75 -9.80 1.65
C ALA A 126 -28.19 -8.89 0.50
N PRO A 127 -27.67 -9.07 -0.73
CA PRO A 127 -28.12 -8.30 -1.88
C PRO A 127 -29.61 -8.50 -2.16
N ILE A 128 -30.35 -7.40 -2.35
CA ILE A 128 -31.80 -7.39 -2.59
C ILE A 128 -32.17 -8.31 -3.76
N MET A 129 -31.38 -8.31 -4.84
CA MET A 129 -31.60 -9.17 -6.01
C MET A 129 -31.64 -10.67 -5.68
N LYS A 130 -30.83 -11.15 -4.73
CA LYS A 130 -30.80 -12.56 -4.31
C LYS A 130 -32.02 -12.92 -3.46
N ILE A 131 -32.45 -11.99 -2.59
CA ILE A 131 -33.69 -12.11 -1.81
C ILE A 131 -34.88 -12.21 -2.75
N VAL A 132 -34.98 -11.30 -3.73
CA VAL A 132 -36.07 -11.26 -4.71
C VAL A 132 -36.08 -12.54 -5.55
N ALA A 133 -34.93 -13.00 -6.06
CA ALA A 133 -34.84 -14.23 -6.84
C ALA A 133 -35.35 -15.46 -6.07
N CYS A 134 -35.01 -15.59 -4.78
CA CYS A 134 -35.51 -16.70 -3.97
C CYS A 134 -37.03 -16.60 -3.73
N ARG A 135 -37.54 -15.39 -3.43
CA ARG A 135 -38.98 -15.15 -3.24
C ARG A 135 -39.81 -15.38 -4.50
N GLN A 136 -39.26 -15.13 -5.69
CA GLN A 136 -39.94 -15.41 -6.97
C GLN A 136 -40.28 -16.89 -7.16
N TYR A 137 -39.51 -17.80 -6.55
CA TYR A 137 -39.81 -19.24 -6.54
C TYR A 137 -40.74 -19.65 -5.37
N GLY A 138 -41.35 -18.70 -4.67
CA GLY A 138 -42.25 -18.96 -3.55
C GLY A 138 -41.56 -19.37 -2.25
N ALA A 139 -40.24 -19.20 -2.15
CA ALA A 139 -39.49 -19.52 -0.94
C ALA A 139 -39.74 -18.51 0.18
N ASN A 140 -39.76 -19.01 1.42
CA ASN A 140 -39.81 -18.17 2.62
C ASN A 140 -38.40 -17.63 2.93
N VAL A 141 -38.12 -16.39 2.54
CA VAL A 141 -36.81 -15.75 2.77
C VAL A 141 -36.84 -14.91 4.03
N ILE A 142 -36.07 -15.33 5.03
CA ILE A 142 -35.90 -14.64 6.31
C ILE A 142 -34.58 -13.86 6.27
N VAL A 143 -34.66 -12.54 6.46
CA VAL A 143 -33.49 -11.66 6.50
C VAL A 143 -33.18 -11.35 7.96
N ASP A 144 -32.22 -12.05 8.55
CA ASP A 144 -31.96 -12.10 9.99
C ASP A 144 -30.50 -12.53 10.27
N GLY A 145 -29.84 -11.86 11.22
CA GLY A 145 -28.41 -11.99 11.52
C GLY A 145 -27.51 -10.95 10.83
N LEU A 146 -26.41 -10.57 11.49
CA LEU A 146 -25.41 -9.60 11.02
C LEU A 146 -24.50 -10.18 9.93
N ASP A 147 -24.19 -11.47 10.02
CA ASP A 147 -23.31 -12.19 9.11
C ASP A 147 -23.81 -13.61 8.81
N MET A 148 -23.05 -14.33 7.96
CA MET A 148 -23.40 -15.69 7.56
C MET A 148 -23.39 -16.71 8.70
N GLU A 149 -22.55 -16.51 9.71
CA GLU A 149 -22.45 -17.42 10.84
C GLU A 149 -23.69 -17.28 11.72
N GLU A 150 -24.12 -16.06 12.00
CA GLU A 150 -25.35 -15.78 12.73
C GLU A 150 -26.58 -16.27 11.96
N ALA A 151 -26.66 -16.01 10.66
CA ALA A 151 -27.74 -16.53 9.80
C ALA A 151 -27.80 -18.07 9.82
N ARG A 152 -26.64 -18.75 9.83
CA ARG A 152 -26.55 -20.22 10.00
C ARG A 152 -27.09 -20.68 11.35
N ARG A 153 -26.70 -20.05 12.46
CA ARG A 153 -27.21 -20.39 13.80
C ARG A 153 -28.72 -20.21 13.90
N ILE A 154 -29.26 -19.18 13.26
CA ILE A 154 -30.70 -18.92 13.21
C ILE A 154 -31.41 -20.00 12.37
N ALA A 155 -30.86 -20.38 11.22
CA ALA A 155 -31.38 -21.45 10.39
C ALA A 155 -31.44 -22.78 11.14
N LEU A 156 -30.37 -23.17 11.84
CA LEU A 156 -30.31 -24.41 12.62
C LEU A 156 -31.31 -24.43 13.78
N ARG A 157 -31.44 -23.32 14.52
CA ARG A 157 -32.47 -23.19 15.59
C ARG A 157 -33.89 -23.36 15.03
N ARG A 158 -34.18 -22.72 13.90
CA ARG A 158 -35.50 -22.85 13.24
C ARG A 158 -35.71 -24.23 12.63
N ALA A 159 -34.66 -24.88 12.13
CA ALA A 159 -34.71 -26.25 11.65
C ALA A 159 -35.20 -27.18 12.76
N LYS A 160 -34.54 -27.14 13.92
CA LYS A 160 -34.89 -27.92 15.11
C LYS A 160 -36.32 -27.62 15.59
N LYS A 161 -36.68 -26.34 15.71
CA LYS A 161 -38.00 -25.93 16.23
C LYS A 161 -39.18 -26.30 15.31
N LYS A 162 -38.99 -26.25 13.99
CA LYS A 162 -40.06 -26.51 13.01
C LYS A 162 -39.98 -27.89 12.35
N GLY A 163 -39.01 -28.72 12.72
CA GLY A 163 -38.75 -30.02 12.09
C GLY A 163 -38.27 -29.92 10.63
N LEU A 164 -37.78 -28.76 10.20
CA LEU A 164 -37.29 -28.57 8.82
C LEU A 164 -35.94 -29.26 8.67
N THR A 165 -35.69 -29.83 7.49
CA THR A 165 -34.38 -30.43 7.20
C THR A 165 -33.38 -29.34 6.80
N TYR A 166 -32.28 -29.20 7.55
CA TYR A 166 -31.22 -28.27 7.20
C TYR A 166 -30.35 -28.85 6.07
N ILE A 167 -30.25 -28.13 4.95
CA ILE A 167 -29.41 -28.53 3.82
C ILE A 167 -28.21 -27.60 3.72
N ASN A 168 -27.03 -28.17 3.91
CA ASN A 168 -25.75 -27.48 3.77
C ASN A 168 -25.29 -27.50 2.31
N GLY A 169 -24.96 -26.32 1.76
CA GLY A 169 -24.68 -26.15 0.33
C GLY A 169 -23.35 -26.72 -0.17
N TYR A 170 -22.49 -27.23 0.70
CA TYR A 170 -21.21 -27.82 0.30
C TYR A 170 -20.79 -29.02 1.15
N ASP A 171 -21.32 -29.18 2.36
CA ASP A 171 -20.93 -30.26 3.29
C ASP A 171 -22.08 -31.17 3.70
N TYR A 172 -23.02 -31.40 2.79
CA TYR A 172 -24.09 -32.39 2.94
C TYR A 172 -23.83 -33.59 2.01
N PRO A 173 -23.93 -34.84 2.47
CA PRO A 173 -23.57 -36.03 1.68
C PRO A 173 -24.20 -36.08 0.29
N ASP A 174 -25.52 -35.88 0.20
CA ASP A 174 -26.23 -35.86 -1.08
C ASP A 174 -25.82 -34.64 -1.92
N VAL A 175 -25.52 -33.50 -1.32
CA VAL A 175 -25.03 -32.34 -2.09
C VAL A 175 -23.71 -32.70 -2.77
N ILE A 176 -22.76 -33.28 -2.04
CA ILE A 176 -21.46 -33.72 -2.59
C ILE A 176 -21.65 -34.77 -3.70
N ALA A 177 -22.48 -35.78 -3.48
CA ALA A 177 -22.77 -36.81 -4.47
C ALA A 177 -23.40 -36.22 -5.75
N GLY A 178 -24.35 -35.29 -5.58
CA GLY A 178 -24.97 -34.55 -6.67
C GLY A 178 -23.96 -33.73 -7.46
N GLN A 179 -23.01 -33.07 -6.80
CA GLN A 179 -21.93 -32.34 -7.48
C GLN A 179 -21.03 -33.27 -8.30
N GLY A 180 -20.78 -34.49 -7.83
CA GLY A 180 -19.96 -35.48 -8.55
C GLY A 180 -20.53 -35.94 -9.89
N THR A 181 -21.83 -35.75 -10.12
CA THR A 181 -22.44 -36.03 -11.43
C THR A 181 -21.82 -35.19 -12.55
N LEU A 182 -21.27 -34.01 -12.23
CA LEU A 182 -20.50 -33.21 -13.17
C LEU A 182 -19.24 -33.95 -13.64
N GLY A 183 -18.55 -34.64 -12.74
CA GLY A 183 -17.37 -35.42 -13.11
C GLY A 183 -17.70 -36.58 -14.04
N LEU A 184 -18.86 -37.22 -13.87
CA LEU A 184 -19.34 -38.26 -14.80
C LEU A 184 -19.65 -37.67 -16.17
N GLU A 185 -20.33 -36.53 -16.23
CA GLU A 185 -20.59 -35.84 -17.50
C GLU A 185 -19.30 -35.40 -18.20
N ILE A 186 -18.30 -34.94 -17.46
CA ILE A 186 -16.99 -34.59 -18.01
C ILE A 186 -16.38 -35.79 -18.75
N VAL A 187 -16.38 -36.98 -18.12
CA VAL A 187 -15.87 -38.22 -18.71
C VAL A 187 -16.68 -38.67 -19.93
N GLU A 188 -18.00 -38.48 -19.90
CA GLU A 188 -18.89 -38.84 -21.02
C GLU A 188 -18.75 -37.88 -22.21
N GLN A 189 -18.59 -36.58 -21.96
CA GLN A 189 -18.60 -35.54 -22.98
C GLN A 189 -17.24 -35.32 -23.64
N VAL A 190 -16.14 -35.57 -22.92
CA VAL A 190 -14.79 -35.30 -23.41
C VAL A 190 -13.96 -36.57 -23.41
N SER A 191 -13.48 -36.97 -24.59
CA SER A 191 -12.63 -38.15 -24.75
C SER A 191 -11.15 -37.84 -24.51
N ASN A 192 -10.42 -38.80 -23.90
CA ASN A 192 -8.99 -38.76 -23.61
C ASN A 192 -8.56 -37.54 -22.77
N ILE A 193 -9.28 -37.24 -21.70
CA ILE A 193 -8.92 -36.18 -20.75
C ILE A 193 -7.63 -36.56 -20.02
N ASP A 194 -6.73 -35.60 -19.85
CA ASP A 194 -5.50 -35.76 -19.07
C ASP A 194 -5.66 -35.23 -17.63
N ALA A 195 -6.40 -34.13 -17.45
CA ALA A 195 -6.57 -33.47 -16.15
C ALA A 195 -7.91 -32.72 -16.03
N VAL A 196 -8.40 -32.59 -14.79
CA VAL A 196 -9.53 -31.71 -14.46
C VAL A 196 -9.09 -30.70 -13.40
N VAL A 197 -9.40 -29.42 -13.59
CA VAL A 197 -9.01 -28.34 -12.66
C VAL A 197 -10.27 -27.72 -12.08
N VAL A 198 -10.54 -27.96 -10.79
CA VAL A 198 -11.81 -27.67 -10.13
C VAL A 198 -11.65 -26.54 -9.10
N PRO A 199 -12.52 -25.51 -9.13
CA PRO A 199 -12.58 -24.49 -8.09
C PRO A 199 -12.94 -25.06 -6.72
N ILE A 200 -12.32 -24.53 -5.66
CA ILE A 200 -12.53 -24.97 -4.28
C ILE A 200 -12.95 -23.78 -3.41
N GLY A 201 -14.10 -23.93 -2.76
CA GLY A 201 -14.53 -23.12 -1.63
C GLY A 201 -14.72 -24.03 -0.42
N GLY A 202 -15.96 -24.34 -0.06
CA GLY A 202 -16.29 -25.30 1.01
C GLY A 202 -15.92 -26.77 0.71
N GLY A 203 -15.43 -27.07 -0.49
CA GLY A 203 -14.90 -28.39 -0.86
C GLY A 203 -15.88 -29.36 -1.52
N GLY A 204 -17.20 -29.10 -1.47
CA GLY A 204 -18.20 -30.06 -1.98
C GLY A 204 -18.09 -30.40 -3.46
N LEU A 205 -17.81 -29.39 -4.31
CA LEU A 205 -17.65 -29.59 -5.75
C LEU A 205 -16.42 -30.45 -6.09
N ILE A 206 -15.24 -30.11 -5.54
CA ILE A 206 -14.03 -30.90 -5.75
C ILE A 206 -14.17 -32.31 -5.17
N ALA A 207 -14.84 -32.48 -4.02
CA ALA A 207 -15.07 -33.80 -3.43
C ALA A 207 -15.86 -34.71 -4.38
N GLY A 208 -16.98 -34.21 -4.90
CA GLY A 208 -17.80 -34.96 -5.86
C GLY A 208 -17.06 -35.23 -7.17
N VAL A 209 -16.44 -34.20 -7.77
CA VAL A 209 -15.76 -34.32 -9.06
C VAL A 209 -14.54 -35.22 -8.96
N ALA A 210 -13.67 -35.02 -7.98
CA ALA A 210 -12.45 -35.83 -7.80
C ALA A 210 -12.78 -37.31 -7.60
N LEU A 211 -13.91 -37.64 -6.97
CA LEU A 211 -14.37 -39.01 -6.82
C LEU A 211 -14.78 -39.65 -8.16
N ALA A 212 -15.50 -38.90 -8.99
CA ALA A 212 -15.91 -39.35 -10.32
C ALA A 212 -14.74 -39.45 -11.29
N VAL A 213 -13.75 -38.56 -11.19
CA VAL A 213 -12.61 -38.45 -12.12
C VAL A 213 -11.27 -38.85 -11.50
N LYS A 214 -11.27 -39.70 -10.46
CA LYS A 214 -10.06 -40.06 -9.69
C LYS A 214 -8.87 -40.57 -10.54
N ASN A 215 -9.15 -41.10 -11.73
CA ASN A 215 -8.13 -41.60 -12.66
C ASN A 215 -7.61 -40.51 -13.63
N LEU A 216 -8.13 -39.28 -13.56
CA LEU A 216 -7.88 -38.16 -14.48
C LEU A 216 -7.26 -36.95 -13.77
N HIS A 217 -6.42 -37.21 -12.77
CA HIS A 217 -5.62 -36.21 -12.07
C HIS A 217 -6.39 -34.94 -11.65
N PRO A 218 -7.30 -35.02 -10.66
CA PRO A 218 -8.08 -33.87 -10.24
C PRO A 218 -7.22 -32.85 -9.47
N ASN A 219 -7.23 -31.61 -9.94
CA ASN A 219 -6.50 -30.48 -9.38
C ASN A 219 -7.47 -29.48 -8.75
N GLY A 220 -7.11 -28.96 -7.57
CA GLY A 220 -7.88 -27.97 -6.82
C GLY A 220 -7.37 -26.55 -7.00
N VAL A 221 -8.26 -25.56 -7.11
CA VAL A 221 -7.87 -24.14 -7.19
C VAL A 221 -8.66 -23.27 -6.21
N GLU A 222 -7.97 -22.45 -5.43
CA GLU A 222 -8.54 -21.48 -4.48
C GLU A 222 -8.08 -20.05 -4.74
N SER A 223 -8.87 -19.05 -4.32
CA SER A 223 -8.39 -17.66 -4.27
C SER A 223 -7.42 -17.45 -3.10
N GLU A 224 -6.38 -16.62 -3.31
CA GLU A 224 -5.45 -16.18 -2.26
C GLU A 224 -6.12 -15.48 -1.07
N LYS A 225 -7.33 -14.94 -1.29
CA LYS A 225 -8.10 -14.22 -0.28
C LYS A 225 -8.86 -15.13 0.68
N CYS A 226 -9.04 -16.41 0.33
CA CYS A 226 -9.64 -17.42 1.20
C CYS A 226 -9.22 -18.87 0.84
N PRO A 227 -7.94 -19.24 1.02
CA PRO A 227 -7.45 -20.58 0.65
C PRO A 227 -7.69 -21.58 1.80
N SER A 228 -8.96 -21.91 2.04
CA SER A 228 -9.42 -22.69 3.19
C SER A 228 -9.02 -24.16 3.15
N PHE A 229 -9.09 -24.79 1.98
CA PHE A 229 -8.70 -26.17 1.75
C PHE A 229 -7.18 -26.32 1.83
N TYR A 230 -6.42 -25.35 1.31
CA TYR A 230 -4.96 -25.33 1.41
C TYR A 230 -4.49 -25.29 2.86
N LYS A 231 -5.11 -24.44 3.69
CA LYS A 231 -4.83 -24.41 5.13
C LYS A 231 -5.26 -25.69 5.82
N ALA A 232 -6.42 -26.24 5.47
CA ALA A 232 -6.91 -27.49 6.03
C ALA A 232 -5.99 -28.68 5.70
N ARG A 233 -5.52 -28.79 4.44
CA ARG A 233 -4.57 -29.83 4.01
C ARG A 233 -3.23 -29.71 4.72
N LYS A 234 -2.76 -28.48 4.98
CA LYS A 234 -1.54 -28.25 5.76
C LYS A 234 -1.70 -28.63 7.24
N ALA A 235 -2.90 -28.46 7.80
CA ALA A 235 -3.23 -28.79 9.18
C ALA A 235 -3.73 -30.24 9.37
N ASP A 236 -3.92 -30.98 8.26
CA ASP A 236 -4.59 -32.28 8.19
C ASP A 236 -5.98 -32.35 8.84
N ARG A 237 -6.67 -31.19 8.88
CA ARG A 237 -8.04 -31.06 9.39
C ARG A 237 -8.65 -29.74 8.93
N PRO A 238 -9.99 -29.64 8.82
CA PRO A 238 -10.65 -28.36 8.59
C PRO A 238 -10.24 -27.32 9.64
N THR A 239 -9.80 -26.15 9.17
CA THR A 239 -9.33 -25.06 10.03
C THR A 239 -9.85 -23.73 9.56
N TYR A 240 -10.06 -22.82 10.51
CA TYR A 240 -10.52 -21.48 10.22
C TYR A 240 -9.50 -20.69 9.39
N THR A 241 -10.02 -20.08 8.33
CA THR A 241 -9.31 -19.25 7.38
C THR A 241 -9.98 -17.88 7.36
N ARG A 242 -9.21 -16.85 7.69
CA ARG A 242 -9.67 -15.46 7.53
C ARG A 242 -10.04 -15.21 6.07
N ILE A 243 -11.20 -14.60 5.87
CA ILE A 243 -11.71 -14.16 4.57
C ILE A 243 -11.33 -12.71 4.36
N ASP A 244 -10.71 -12.41 3.22
CA ASP A 244 -10.59 -11.05 2.69
C ASP A 244 -11.53 -10.86 1.48
N SER A 245 -11.84 -9.62 1.11
CA SER A 245 -12.68 -9.32 -0.06
C SER A 245 -12.06 -9.92 -1.34
N THR A 246 -12.87 -10.64 -2.11
CA THR A 246 -12.43 -11.38 -3.32
C THR A 246 -13.45 -11.27 -4.46
N LEU A 247 -12.97 -11.36 -5.70
CA LEU A 247 -13.75 -11.56 -6.93
C LEU A 247 -14.38 -12.94 -6.99
N ALA A 248 -13.81 -13.94 -6.29
CA ALA A 248 -14.31 -15.30 -6.17
C ALA A 248 -15.07 -15.49 -4.86
N ASP A 249 -16.10 -14.66 -4.62
CA ASP A 249 -16.94 -14.67 -3.42
C ASP A 249 -17.60 -16.03 -3.16
N GLY A 250 -18.00 -16.74 -4.22
CA GLY A 250 -18.53 -18.11 -4.12
C GLY A 250 -17.54 -19.13 -3.54
N LEU A 251 -16.24 -18.83 -3.53
CA LEU A 251 -15.19 -19.66 -2.93
C LEU A 251 -14.79 -19.20 -1.52
N ALA A 252 -15.31 -18.07 -1.05
CA ALA A 252 -14.95 -17.45 0.23
C ALA A 252 -15.61 -18.18 1.42
N VAL A 253 -15.18 -19.42 1.67
CA VAL A 253 -15.65 -20.25 2.78
C VAL A 253 -14.54 -20.34 3.83
N PRO A 254 -14.77 -19.90 5.08
CA PRO A 254 -13.69 -19.79 6.07
C PRO A 254 -13.23 -21.14 6.61
N VAL A 255 -14.11 -22.15 6.59
CA VAL A 255 -13.81 -23.51 7.05
C VAL A 255 -14.33 -24.47 5.99
N VAL A 256 -13.42 -25.26 5.41
CA VAL A 256 -13.79 -26.34 4.48
C VAL A 256 -14.73 -27.34 5.18
N GLY A 257 -15.65 -27.95 4.44
CA GLY A 257 -16.51 -29.00 4.97
C GLY A 257 -15.73 -30.22 5.47
N TYR A 258 -16.19 -30.84 6.55
CA TYR A 258 -15.58 -32.04 7.13
C TYR A 258 -15.74 -33.27 6.22
N ASN A 259 -16.94 -33.47 5.67
CA ASN A 259 -17.20 -34.56 4.71
C ASN A 259 -16.48 -34.30 3.40
N ALA A 260 -16.53 -33.05 2.93
CA ALA A 260 -15.86 -32.61 1.72
C ALA A 260 -14.34 -32.80 1.80
N PHE A 261 -13.72 -32.41 2.91
CA PHE A 261 -12.28 -32.59 3.13
C PHE A 261 -11.91 -34.07 3.23
N ALA A 262 -12.63 -34.86 4.04
CA ALA A 262 -12.39 -36.29 4.20
C ALA A 262 -12.51 -37.08 2.88
N THR A 263 -13.40 -36.64 1.99
CA THR A 263 -13.61 -37.24 0.67
C THR A 263 -12.56 -36.77 -0.35
N ALA A 264 -12.32 -35.46 -0.46
CA ALA A 264 -11.51 -34.88 -1.53
C ALA A 264 -10.00 -34.94 -1.27
N ASN A 265 -9.54 -34.76 -0.02
CA ASN A 265 -8.13 -34.62 0.31
C ASN A 265 -7.23 -35.76 -0.22
N PRO A 266 -7.60 -37.05 -0.10
CA PRO A 266 -6.76 -38.13 -0.63
C PRO A 266 -6.80 -38.28 -2.15
N LEU A 267 -7.74 -37.60 -2.83
CA LEU A 267 -7.95 -37.73 -4.27
C LEU A 267 -7.32 -36.58 -5.08
N ILE A 268 -7.07 -35.42 -4.46
CA ILE A 268 -6.53 -34.23 -5.13
C ILE A 268 -5.01 -34.37 -5.32
N ASP A 269 -4.57 -34.28 -6.58
CA ASP A 269 -3.17 -34.36 -6.97
C ASP A 269 -2.40 -33.08 -6.68
N LYS A 270 -2.94 -31.94 -7.11
CA LYS A 270 -2.32 -30.63 -6.89
C LYS A 270 -3.36 -29.63 -6.40
N LEU A 271 -2.93 -28.76 -5.49
CA LEU A 271 -3.72 -27.67 -4.96
C LEU A 271 -3.01 -26.34 -5.23
N VAL A 272 -3.71 -25.42 -5.87
CA VAL A 272 -3.16 -24.15 -6.35
C VAL A 272 -3.92 -22.98 -5.74
N VAL A 273 -3.20 -21.92 -5.37
CA VAL A 273 -3.78 -20.67 -4.88
C VAL A 273 -3.49 -19.56 -5.89
N VAL A 274 -4.54 -18.92 -6.41
CA VAL A 274 -4.45 -17.89 -7.47
C VAL A 274 -4.64 -16.49 -6.91
N LYS A 275 -3.94 -15.51 -7.51
CA LYS A 275 -4.11 -14.09 -7.19
C LYS A 275 -5.36 -13.50 -7.86
N GLU A 276 -5.93 -12.47 -7.24
CA GLU A 276 -7.12 -11.78 -7.73
C GLU A 276 -6.97 -11.19 -9.15
N GLU A 277 -5.77 -10.71 -9.48
CA GLU A 277 -5.45 -10.16 -10.80
C GLU A 277 -5.64 -11.20 -11.92
N TRP A 278 -5.20 -12.43 -11.68
CA TRP A 278 -5.34 -13.53 -12.64
C TRP A 278 -6.79 -13.98 -12.78
N ILE A 279 -7.60 -13.88 -11.72
CA ILE A 279 -9.05 -14.13 -11.78
C ILE A 279 -9.72 -13.09 -12.70
N ALA A 280 -9.37 -11.81 -12.57
CA ALA A 280 -9.90 -10.75 -13.43
C ALA A 280 -9.49 -10.94 -14.91
N ILE A 281 -8.23 -11.31 -15.17
CA ILE A 281 -7.76 -11.64 -16.53
C ILE A 281 -8.50 -12.85 -17.08
N ALA A 282 -8.72 -13.89 -16.28
CA ALA A 282 -9.46 -15.08 -16.71
C ALA A 282 -10.91 -14.76 -17.08
N ILE A 283 -11.62 -13.95 -16.28
CA ILE A 283 -12.97 -13.45 -16.62
C ILE A 283 -12.93 -12.69 -17.95
N LEU A 284 -11.99 -11.77 -18.11
CA LEU A 284 -11.83 -11.02 -19.36
C LEU A 284 -11.64 -11.96 -20.56
N LYS A 285 -10.74 -12.94 -20.46
CA LYS A 285 -10.47 -13.90 -21.54
C LYS A 285 -11.66 -14.79 -21.87
N LEU A 286 -12.44 -15.22 -20.89
CA LEU A 286 -13.66 -16.00 -21.12
C LEU A 286 -14.73 -15.17 -21.85
N VAL A 287 -14.88 -13.89 -21.48
CA VAL A 287 -15.80 -12.97 -22.17
C VAL A 287 -15.32 -12.66 -23.59
N GLU A 288 -14.02 -12.45 -23.79
CA GLU A 288 -13.47 -12.08 -25.09
C GLU A 288 -13.40 -13.24 -26.09
N ASN A 289 -12.92 -14.41 -25.65
CA ASN A 289 -12.62 -15.52 -26.53
C ASN A 289 -13.79 -16.51 -26.61
N GLU A 290 -14.31 -16.92 -25.45
CA GLU A 290 -15.36 -17.94 -25.36
C GLU A 290 -16.78 -17.34 -25.36
N LYS A 291 -16.89 -16.00 -25.33
CA LYS A 291 -18.16 -15.26 -25.18
C LYS A 291 -18.98 -15.76 -23.98
N CYS A 292 -18.28 -16.16 -22.92
CA CYS A 292 -18.87 -16.74 -21.73
C CYS A 292 -18.73 -15.78 -20.54
N ILE A 293 -19.85 -15.46 -19.89
CA ILE A 293 -19.86 -14.67 -18.66
C ILE A 293 -19.79 -15.63 -17.49
N VAL A 294 -18.72 -15.52 -16.70
CA VAL A 294 -18.50 -16.31 -15.49
C VAL A 294 -18.29 -15.41 -14.28
N GLU A 295 -18.70 -15.89 -13.11
CA GLU A 295 -18.33 -15.27 -11.84
C GLU A 295 -16.87 -15.61 -11.48
N GLY A 296 -16.27 -14.89 -10.52
CA GLY A 296 -14.84 -15.10 -10.23
C GLY A 296 -14.51 -16.51 -9.73
N ALA A 297 -15.44 -17.19 -9.05
CA ALA A 297 -15.28 -18.58 -8.66
C ALA A 297 -15.08 -19.51 -9.87
N GLY A 298 -15.88 -19.35 -10.91
CA GLY A 298 -15.81 -20.14 -12.14
C GLY A 298 -14.60 -19.82 -13.02
N ALA A 299 -13.98 -18.65 -12.85
CA ALA A 299 -12.80 -18.23 -13.59
C ALA A 299 -11.47 -18.74 -12.98
N THR A 300 -11.46 -19.23 -11.74
CA THR A 300 -10.23 -19.57 -11.01
C THR A 300 -9.41 -20.68 -11.67
N GLY A 301 -10.06 -21.69 -12.25
CA GLY A 301 -9.37 -22.77 -12.98
C GLY A 301 -8.55 -22.24 -14.17
N LEU A 302 -9.12 -21.33 -14.96
CA LEU A 302 -8.41 -20.68 -16.05
C LEU A 302 -7.34 -19.72 -15.52
N ALA A 303 -7.61 -19.01 -14.42
CA ALA A 303 -6.64 -18.13 -13.79
C ALA A 303 -5.35 -18.86 -13.38
N ALA A 304 -5.47 -20.08 -12.82
CA ALA A 304 -4.31 -20.91 -12.45
C ALA A 304 -3.45 -21.30 -13.67
N ILE A 305 -4.09 -21.61 -14.80
CA ILE A 305 -3.40 -21.93 -16.05
C ILE A 305 -2.70 -20.68 -16.61
N LEU A 306 -3.40 -19.56 -16.69
CA LEU A 306 -2.84 -18.30 -17.21
C LEU A 306 -1.69 -17.77 -16.34
N ALA A 307 -1.75 -18.01 -15.03
CA ALA A 307 -0.69 -17.66 -14.09
C ALA A 307 0.56 -18.55 -14.18
N GLY A 308 0.55 -19.60 -15.01
CA GLY A 308 1.66 -20.55 -15.12
C GLY A 308 1.84 -21.45 -13.89
N GLN A 309 0.78 -21.68 -13.11
CA GLN A 309 0.87 -22.49 -11.88
C GLN A 309 0.66 -23.99 -12.14
N LEU A 310 0.28 -24.35 -13.37
CA LEU A 310 -0.02 -25.71 -13.83
C LEU A 310 0.74 -26.02 -15.14
N GLU A 311 2.03 -25.68 -15.22
CA GLU A 311 2.84 -25.86 -16.44
C GLU A 311 2.93 -27.32 -16.90
N GLU A 312 2.83 -28.28 -15.98
CA GLU A 312 2.80 -29.71 -16.27
C GLU A 312 1.61 -30.11 -17.16
N LEU A 313 0.57 -29.28 -17.24
CA LEU A 313 -0.60 -29.50 -18.07
C LEU A 313 -0.43 -28.96 -19.51
N LYS A 314 0.75 -28.41 -19.86
CA LYS A 314 1.00 -27.89 -21.20
C LYS A 314 0.95 -29.01 -22.24
N GLY A 315 0.13 -28.83 -23.28
CA GLY A 315 -0.09 -29.83 -24.33
C GLY A 315 -1.04 -30.97 -23.93
N LYS A 316 -1.65 -30.89 -22.75
CA LYS A 316 -2.63 -31.86 -22.24
C LYS A 316 -4.07 -31.43 -22.52
N ARG A 317 -4.99 -32.39 -22.56
CA ARG A 317 -6.44 -32.14 -22.61
C ARG A 317 -6.96 -31.89 -21.21
N VAL A 318 -7.22 -30.62 -20.90
CA VAL A 318 -7.65 -30.18 -19.57
C VAL A 318 -9.10 -29.72 -19.61
N VAL A 319 -9.89 -30.14 -18.62
CA VAL A 319 -11.28 -29.67 -18.46
C VAL A 319 -11.37 -28.70 -17.28
N LEU A 320 -12.02 -27.56 -17.50
CA LEU A 320 -12.27 -26.51 -16.51
C LEU A 320 -13.78 -26.39 -16.25
N PRO A 321 -14.28 -26.78 -15.07
CA PRO A 321 -15.64 -26.48 -14.66
C PRO A 321 -15.84 -24.97 -14.46
N LEU A 322 -16.64 -24.34 -15.32
CA LEU A 322 -17.07 -22.95 -15.17
C LEU A 322 -18.26 -22.90 -14.20
N SER A 323 -17.97 -23.01 -12.90
CA SER A 323 -18.93 -23.34 -11.83
C SER A 323 -20.00 -22.28 -11.51
N GLY A 324 -20.06 -21.16 -12.23
CA GLY A 324 -21.13 -20.15 -12.08
C GLY A 324 -20.99 -18.93 -12.99
N GLY A 325 -22.11 -18.23 -13.21
CA GLY A 325 -22.22 -17.04 -14.06
C GLY A 325 -23.10 -15.93 -13.48
N ASN A 326 -23.49 -16.03 -12.20
CA ASN A 326 -24.39 -15.08 -11.53
C ASN A 326 -23.61 -13.86 -11.00
N ILE A 327 -22.92 -13.17 -11.91
CA ILE A 327 -22.17 -11.97 -11.61
C ILE A 327 -23.04 -10.73 -11.84
N ASP A 328 -23.04 -9.81 -10.87
CA ASP A 328 -23.72 -8.51 -11.04
C ASP A 328 -23.04 -7.71 -12.17
N THR A 329 -23.84 -7.01 -12.97
CA THR A 329 -23.32 -6.27 -14.14
C THR A 329 -22.31 -5.18 -13.77
N THR A 330 -22.42 -4.58 -12.59
CA THR A 330 -21.47 -3.60 -12.06
C THR A 330 -20.17 -4.29 -11.63
N ILE A 331 -20.26 -5.45 -10.98
CA ILE A 331 -19.10 -6.25 -10.61
C ILE A 331 -18.38 -6.75 -11.87
N LEU A 332 -19.11 -7.24 -12.87
CA LEU A 332 -18.57 -7.65 -14.16
C LEU A 332 -17.84 -6.49 -14.84
N GLY A 333 -18.45 -5.31 -14.91
CA GLY A 333 -17.80 -4.12 -15.48
C GLY A 333 -16.47 -3.77 -14.78
N ARG A 334 -16.43 -3.86 -13.45
CA ARG A 334 -15.19 -3.65 -12.67
C ARG A 334 -14.16 -4.75 -12.91
N CYS A 335 -14.57 -6.02 -13.06
CA CYS A 335 -13.70 -7.13 -13.40
C CYS A 335 -13.07 -6.95 -14.78
N LEU A 336 -13.86 -6.53 -15.77
CA LEU A 336 -13.39 -6.25 -17.13
C LEU A 336 -12.40 -5.09 -17.13
N ASP A 337 -12.70 -4.00 -16.44
CA ASP A 337 -11.78 -2.85 -16.31
C ASP A 337 -10.45 -3.25 -15.65
N ARG A 338 -10.49 -4.06 -14.58
CA ARG A 338 -9.29 -4.59 -13.93
C ARG A 338 -8.52 -5.55 -14.82
N GLY A 339 -9.20 -6.42 -15.56
CA GLY A 339 -8.59 -7.33 -16.53
C GLY A 339 -7.89 -6.56 -17.64
N LEU A 340 -8.56 -5.53 -18.21
CA LEU A 340 -7.99 -4.68 -19.25
C LEU A 340 -6.80 -3.86 -18.72
N ALA A 341 -6.86 -3.38 -17.48
CA ALA A 341 -5.75 -2.69 -16.84
C ALA A 341 -4.55 -3.62 -16.58
N ALA A 342 -4.80 -4.84 -16.09
CA ALA A 342 -3.75 -5.84 -15.84
C ALA A 342 -3.10 -6.34 -17.14
N GLU A 343 -3.86 -6.42 -18.23
CA GLU A 343 -3.33 -6.73 -19.56
C GLU A 343 -2.62 -5.53 -20.23
N GLY A 344 -2.71 -4.33 -19.64
CA GLY A 344 -2.13 -3.10 -20.17
C GLY A 344 -2.90 -2.50 -21.35
N ARG A 345 -4.18 -2.86 -21.52
CA ARG A 345 -5.10 -2.34 -22.55
C ARG A 345 -5.97 -1.18 -22.08
N LEU A 346 -6.18 -1.04 -20.77
CA LEU A 346 -6.78 0.16 -20.18
C LEU A 346 -5.69 0.99 -19.53
N LEU A 347 -5.42 2.16 -20.09
CA LEU A 347 -4.35 3.04 -19.67
C LEU A 347 -4.92 4.29 -19.04
N LYS A 348 -4.31 4.72 -17.94
CA LYS A 348 -4.53 6.03 -17.34
C LYS A 348 -3.25 6.82 -17.50
N PHE A 349 -3.32 8.06 -17.98
CA PHE A 349 -2.17 8.96 -17.98
C PHE A 349 -2.59 10.41 -17.76
N THR A 350 -1.66 11.23 -17.33
CA THR A 350 -1.78 12.69 -17.25
C THR A 350 -0.75 13.28 -18.20
N VAL A 351 -1.19 14.15 -19.11
CA VAL A 351 -0.32 14.87 -20.04
C VAL A 351 -0.53 16.37 -19.89
N THR A 352 0.57 17.13 -19.84
CA THR A 352 0.50 18.60 -19.88
C THR A 352 0.44 19.06 -21.33
N VAL A 353 -0.63 19.77 -21.71
CA VAL A 353 -0.83 20.35 -23.05
C VAL A 353 -0.95 21.86 -22.97
N SER A 354 -0.84 22.56 -24.11
CA SER A 354 -1.05 24.00 -24.15
C SER A 354 -2.52 24.35 -23.84
N ASP A 355 -2.75 25.37 -23.01
CA ASP A 355 -4.08 25.92 -22.71
C ASP A 355 -4.56 26.94 -23.76
N ARG A 356 -3.83 27.07 -24.88
CA ARG A 356 -4.30 27.83 -26.05
C ARG A 356 -5.47 27.10 -26.72
N PRO A 357 -6.39 27.81 -27.39
CA PRO A 357 -7.44 27.20 -28.20
C PRO A 357 -6.85 26.14 -29.15
N GLY A 358 -7.29 24.90 -28.98
CA GLY A 358 -6.86 23.76 -29.79
C GLY A 358 -5.84 22.81 -29.16
N GLY A 359 -5.25 23.09 -27.99
CA GLY A 359 -4.25 22.20 -27.37
C GLY A 359 -4.80 20.82 -26.98
N ILE A 360 -5.97 20.76 -26.33
CA ILE A 360 -6.67 19.49 -26.06
C ILE A 360 -7.13 18.84 -27.38
N ALA A 361 -7.58 19.64 -28.35
CA ALA A 361 -8.00 19.12 -29.66
C ALA A 361 -6.83 18.48 -30.44
N GLU A 362 -5.60 18.97 -30.26
CA GLU A 362 -4.40 18.36 -30.81
C GLU A 362 -4.07 17.03 -30.13
N LEU A 363 -4.19 16.95 -28.81
CA LEU A 363 -4.07 15.70 -28.06
C LEU A 363 -5.11 14.68 -28.54
N CYS A 364 -6.38 15.07 -28.64
CA CYS A 364 -7.44 14.19 -29.12
C CYS A 364 -7.21 13.74 -30.56
N ARG A 365 -6.79 14.64 -31.47
CA ARG A 365 -6.44 14.28 -32.86
C ARG A 365 -5.29 13.27 -32.91
N MET A 366 -4.30 13.45 -32.05
CA MET A 366 -3.17 12.54 -31.95
C MET A 366 -3.59 11.16 -31.44
N LEU A 367 -4.37 11.09 -30.36
CA LEU A 367 -4.91 9.83 -29.84
C LEU A 367 -5.77 9.12 -30.89
N ALA A 368 -6.59 9.89 -31.61
CA ALA A 368 -7.38 9.37 -32.73
C ALA A 368 -6.51 8.85 -33.88
N SER A 369 -5.37 9.48 -34.17
CA SER A 369 -4.52 9.10 -35.32
C SER A 369 -3.92 7.70 -35.24
N ILE A 370 -3.72 7.19 -34.02
CA ILE A 370 -3.26 5.81 -33.79
C ILE A 370 -4.40 4.86 -33.41
N GLY A 371 -5.63 5.38 -33.28
CA GLY A 371 -6.83 4.59 -32.98
C GLY A 371 -7.05 4.30 -31.50
N VAL A 372 -6.58 5.17 -30.60
CA VAL A 372 -6.82 5.06 -29.16
C VAL A 372 -8.21 5.59 -28.82
N SER A 373 -8.99 4.81 -28.06
CA SER A 373 -10.34 5.19 -27.65
C SER A 373 -10.29 5.86 -26.28
N ILE A 374 -10.74 7.11 -26.18
CA ILE A 374 -10.77 7.84 -24.91
C ILE A 374 -12.02 7.42 -24.13
N LYS A 375 -11.84 6.89 -22.94
CA LYS A 375 -12.92 6.51 -22.01
C LYS A 375 -13.30 7.68 -21.11
N ASP A 376 -12.31 8.41 -20.63
CA ASP A 376 -12.49 9.60 -19.80
C ASP A 376 -11.37 10.61 -20.07
N ILE A 377 -11.71 11.89 -20.01
CA ILE A 377 -10.75 12.98 -20.17
C ILE A 377 -11.14 14.13 -19.26
N MET A 378 -10.26 14.44 -18.32
CA MET A 378 -10.43 15.49 -17.32
C MET A 378 -9.27 16.46 -17.43
N HIS A 379 -9.57 17.76 -17.51
CA HIS A 379 -8.55 18.80 -17.56
C HIS A 379 -8.55 19.62 -16.26
N GLU A 380 -7.38 19.85 -15.68
CA GLU A 380 -7.22 20.59 -14.43
C GLU A 380 -6.40 21.85 -14.68
N ARG A 381 -6.98 23.03 -14.39
CA ARG A 381 -6.33 24.34 -14.63
C ARG A 381 -5.89 25.03 -13.34
N ALA A 382 -6.68 24.88 -12.27
CA ALA A 382 -6.55 25.68 -11.05
C ALA A 382 -5.30 25.37 -10.21
N TRP A 383 -4.66 24.21 -10.41
CA TRP A 383 -3.56 23.72 -9.57
C TRP A 383 -2.21 23.62 -10.31
N ILE A 384 -2.12 24.19 -11.52
CA ILE A 384 -0.88 24.23 -12.31
C ILE A 384 -0.11 25.47 -11.92
N MET A 385 0.88 25.30 -11.05
CA MET A 385 1.69 26.40 -10.53
C MET A 385 2.94 26.70 -11.36
N SER A 386 3.18 25.97 -12.46
CA SER A 386 4.40 26.05 -13.27
C SER A 386 4.27 26.90 -14.54
N ASP A 387 3.08 26.97 -15.17
CA ASP A 387 2.84 27.75 -16.40
C ASP A 387 1.34 28.01 -16.60
N ILE A 388 0.93 29.28 -16.66
CA ILE A 388 -0.46 29.74 -16.86
C ILE A 388 -1.02 29.43 -18.26
N PHE A 389 -0.16 29.06 -19.22
CA PHE A 389 -0.55 28.69 -20.58
C PHE A 389 -0.60 27.18 -20.81
N SER A 390 -0.64 26.39 -19.74
CA SER A 390 -0.64 24.93 -19.78
C SER A 390 -1.78 24.33 -18.96
N VAL A 391 -2.28 23.17 -19.39
CA VAL A 391 -3.34 22.42 -18.73
C VAL A 391 -2.95 20.94 -18.61
N ASP A 392 -3.11 20.37 -17.42
CA ASP A 392 -2.86 18.97 -17.12
C ASP A 392 -4.14 18.21 -17.46
N VAL A 393 -4.03 17.33 -18.44
CA VAL A 393 -5.14 16.53 -18.96
C VAL A 393 -4.92 15.10 -18.54
N LYS A 394 -5.74 14.64 -17.59
CA LYS A 394 -5.85 13.24 -17.20
C LYS A 394 -6.75 12.53 -18.20
N VAL A 395 -6.21 11.52 -18.86
CA VAL A 395 -6.91 10.69 -19.84
C VAL A 395 -6.96 9.26 -19.31
N VAL A 396 -8.14 8.65 -19.35
CA VAL A 396 -8.32 7.20 -19.29
C VAL A 396 -8.69 6.75 -20.69
N CYS A 397 -7.94 5.81 -21.26
CA CYS A 397 -8.13 5.37 -22.64
C CYS A 397 -7.89 3.88 -22.80
N GLU A 398 -8.46 3.33 -23.87
CA GLU A 398 -8.36 1.94 -24.24
C GLU A 398 -7.50 1.79 -25.49
N THR A 399 -6.64 0.77 -25.46
CA THR A 399 -5.79 0.36 -26.56
C THR A 399 -6.14 -1.05 -27.01
N ARG A 400 -5.70 -1.40 -28.22
CA ARG A 400 -6.04 -2.67 -28.86
C ARG A 400 -5.32 -3.85 -28.18
N ASN A 401 -4.06 -3.62 -27.84
CA ASN A 401 -3.15 -4.59 -27.26
C ASN A 401 -1.95 -3.85 -26.63
N ARG A 402 -1.02 -4.61 -26.04
CA ARG A 402 0.19 -4.06 -25.39
C ARG A 402 1.10 -3.30 -26.35
N GLU A 403 1.27 -3.77 -27.59
CA GLU A 403 2.07 -3.05 -28.59
C GLU A 403 1.46 -1.68 -28.93
N HIS A 404 0.14 -1.61 -29.06
CA HIS A 404 -0.57 -0.35 -29.27
C HIS A 404 -0.47 0.57 -28.05
N ALA A 405 -0.47 0.02 -26.83
CA ALA A 405 -0.18 0.77 -25.60
C ALA A 405 1.23 1.37 -25.60
N GLU A 406 2.24 0.61 -26.04
CA GLU A 406 3.62 1.09 -26.17
C GLU A 406 3.77 2.14 -27.27
N GLN A 407 3.10 1.97 -28.41
CA GLN A 407 3.02 2.97 -29.47
C GLN A 407 2.42 4.30 -28.95
N LEU A 408 1.32 4.24 -28.19
CA LEU A 408 0.73 5.40 -27.54
C LEU A 408 1.72 6.06 -26.57
N LYS A 409 2.36 5.28 -25.69
CA LYS A 409 3.38 5.76 -24.74
C LYS A 409 4.48 6.51 -25.49
N ASN A 410 5.06 5.89 -26.51
CA ASN A 410 6.15 6.47 -27.31
C ASN A 410 5.73 7.77 -28.02
N MET A 411 4.55 7.78 -28.65
CA MET A 411 4.01 8.96 -29.33
C MET A 411 3.78 10.14 -28.38
N LEU A 412 3.22 9.86 -27.18
CA LEU A 412 3.01 10.88 -26.16
C LEU A 412 4.34 11.43 -25.62
N TYR A 413 5.31 10.55 -25.32
CA TYR A 413 6.63 10.97 -24.83
C TYR A 413 7.45 11.74 -25.87
N GLN A 414 7.26 11.47 -27.16
CA GLN A 414 7.93 12.21 -28.24
C GLN A 414 7.37 13.64 -28.39
N LYS A 415 6.06 13.83 -28.18
CA LYS A 415 5.40 15.12 -28.42
C LYS A 415 5.27 16.00 -27.19
N TYR A 416 5.02 15.41 -26.03
CA TYR A 416 4.73 16.15 -24.81
C TYR A 416 5.82 15.91 -23.77
N GLN A 417 6.33 17.00 -23.20
CA GLN A 417 7.44 16.94 -22.24
C GLN A 417 7.06 16.31 -20.90
N LYS A 418 5.78 16.43 -20.50
CA LYS A 418 5.28 15.93 -19.21
C LYS A 418 4.10 15.00 -19.45
N VAL A 419 4.40 13.70 -19.44
CA VAL A 419 3.43 12.60 -19.54
C VAL A 419 3.68 11.63 -18.39
N VAL A 420 2.65 11.30 -17.63
CA VAL A 420 2.71 10.41 -16.46
C VAL A 420 1.61 9.36 -16.57
N PHE A 421 1.95 8.07 -16.67
CA PHE A 421 0.96 7.00 -16.63
C PHE A 421 0.61 6.64 -15.16
N GLY A 422 -0.68 6.40 -14.89
CA GLY A 422 -1.23 6.00 -13.59
C GLY A 422 -0.90 4.54 -13.27
N THR A 423 -0.60 4.29 -12.01
CA THR A 423 0.04 3.06 -11.49
C THR A 423 -0.80 1.78 -11.64
N SER A 424 -0.41 0.92 -12.59
CA SER A 424 -0.51 -0.56 -12.54
C SER A 424 0.72 -1.25 -13.15
N ASP A 425 1.79 -0.49 -13.42
CA ASP A 425 3.08 -1.07 -13.73
C ASP A 425 3.74 -1.50 -12.41
N VAL A 426 3.98 -2.81 -12.29
CA VAL A 426 5.05 -3.37 -11.44
C VAL A 426 6.23 -2.41 -11.49
N ALA A 427 6.67 -1.96 -10.30
CA ALA A 427 7.88 -1.18 -10.04
C ALA A 427 8.56 -0.69 -11.32
N THR A 428 8.33 0.58 -11.69
CA THR A 428 9.06 1.26 -12.76
C THR A 428 10.53 0.87 -12.65
N LEU A 429 10.99 0.14 -13.65
CA LEU A 429 12.36 -0.35 -13.74
C LEU A 429 13.37 0.81 -13.88
N ASN A 430 12.92 2.08 -13.88
CA ASN A 430 13.79 3.25 -13.99
C ASN A 430 13.39 4.37 -13.01
N LEU A 431 14.39 4.97 -12.35
CA LEU A 431 14.23 6.17 -11.54
C LEU A 431 14.09 7.40 -12.47
N PRO A 432 13.11 8.28 -12.26
CA PRO A 432 13.00 9.51 -13.05
C PRO A 432 14.11 10.51 -12.69
N LYS A 433 14.61 11.23 -13.69
CA LYS A 433 15.55 12.34 -13.54
C LYS A 433 14.87 13.50 -12.79
N SER A 434 15.56 14.08 -11.80
CA SER A 434 15.08 15.19 -10.97
C SER A 434 15.12 16.51 -11.74
N ARG A 435 14.18 17.41 -11.41
CA ARG A 435 14.09 18.74 -12.01
C ARG A 435 15.28 19.63 -11.67
N LEU A 436 15.96 19.36 -10.56
CA LEU A 436 17.18 20.07 -10.15
C LEU A 436 18.35 19.84 -11.12
N SER A 437 18.28 18.81 -11.96
CA SER A 437 19.36 18.44 -12.87
C SER A 437 19.76 19.59 -13.80
N ASP A 438 18.77 20.31 -14.34
CA ASP A 438 19.02 21.35 -15.34
C ASP A 438 19.69 22.58 -14.72
N THR A 439 19.37 22.89 -13.46
CA THR A 439 19.96 24.02 -12.72
C THR A 439 21.37 23.71 -12.24
N ILE A 440 21.64 22.45 -11.90
CA ILE A 440 22.91 22.01 -11.28
C ILE A 440 23.91 21.55 -12.34
N GLY A 441 23.46 21.19 -13.54
CA GLY A 441 24.29 20.66 -14.62
C GLY A 441 24.75 19.22 -14.38
N VAL A 442 23.95 18.44 -13.64
CA VAL A 442 24.20 17.02 -13.32
C VAL A 442 22.93 16.25 -13.62
N ASP A 443 23.02 15.07 -14.27
CA ASP A 443 21.85 14.21 -14.49
C ASP A 443 21.47 13.53 -13.17
N LEU A 444 20.68 14.21 -12.35
CA LEU A 444 20.39 13.83 -10.98
C LEU A 444 19.20 12.88 -10.90
N TYR A 445 19.33 11.80 -10.14
CA TYR A 445 18.29 10.82 -9.86
C TYR A 445 18.11 10.68 -8.34
N LEU A 446 16.87 10.81 -7.86
CA LEU A 446 16.57 10.82 -6.43
C LEU A 446 15.98 9.47 -6.00
N LYS A 447 16.74 8.67 -5.25
CA LYS A 447 16.26 7.40 -4.69
C LYS A 447 15.47 7.66 -3.40
N LYS A 448 14.14 7.65 -3.50
CA LYS A 448 13.19 8.16 -2.48
C LYS A 448 12.86 7.18 -1.35
N ASP A 449 13.85 6.79 -0.56
CA ASP A 449 13.67 5.86 0.57
C ASP A 449 12.95 6.49 1.79
N PHE A 450 12.76 7.81 1.81
CA PHE A 450 11.87 8.46 2.78
C PHE A 450 10.39 8.08 2.61
N LEU A 451 9.99 7.48 1.47
CA LEU A 451 8.61 7.04 1.22
C LEU A 451 8.27 5.68 1.85
N GLN A 452 9.23 5.01 2.49
CA GLN A 452 8.97 3.78 3.24
C GLN A 452 8.01 4.06 4.41
N VAL A 453 7.35 3.03 4.94
CA VAL A 453 6.24 3.17 5.92
C VAL A 453 6.63 3.94 7.18
N THR A 454 7.85 3.75 7.65
CA THR A 454 8.47 4.39 8.82
C THR A 454 9.23 5.66 8.47
N GLY A 455 9.20 6.08 7.20
CA GLY A 455 9.77 7.34 6.72
C GLY A 455 11.27 7.31 6.42
N SER A 456 11.90 6.14 6.31
CA SER A 456 13.35 6.05 6.00
C SER A 456 13.82 4.68 5.49
N PHE A 457 15.06 4.65 4.98
CA PHE A 457 15.75 3.41 4.53
C PHE A 457 15.96 2.35 5.62
N LYS A 458 15.85 2.71 6.91
CA LYS A 458 16.21 1.83 8.03
C LYS A 458 15.37 0.54 8.09
N GLU A 459 14.23 0.52 7.42
CA GLU A 459 13.39 -0.66 7.22
C GLU A 459 14.13 -1.83 6.58
N ARG A 460 14.96 -1.57 5.57
CA ARG A 460 15.60 -2.62 4.78
C ARG A 460 16.48 -3.51 5.65
N GLY A 461 17.45 -2.91 6.33
CA GLY A 461 18.30 -3.62 7.28
C GLY A 461 17.53 -4.19 8.47
N ALA A 462 16.59 -3.43 9.05
CA ALA A 462 15.84 -3.90 10.22
C ALA A 462 15.04 -5.17 9.90
N ARG A 463 14.33 -5.18 8.76
CA ARG A 463 13.58 -6.33 8.29
C ARG A 463 14.50 -7.52 8.01
N TYR A 464 15.59 -7.31 7.29
CA TYR A 464 16.52 -8.39 6.97
C TYR A 464 17.15 -9.00 8.22
N ALA A 465 17.65 -8.18 9.14
CA ALA A 465 18.23 -8.65 10.41
C ALA A 465 17.23 -9.46 11.25
N LEU A 466 15.96 -9.03 11.33
CA LEU A 466 14.91 -9.78 12.02
C LEU A 466 14.59 -11.12 11.33
N MET A 467 14.65 -11.18 10.00
CA MET A 467 14.41 -12.41 9.24
C MET A 467 15.54 -13.45 9.44
N MET A 468 16.77 -12.99 9.60
CA MET A 468 17.97 -13.83 9.79
C MET A 468 18.09 -14.43 11.20
N LEU A 469 17.27 -13.99 12.16
CA LEU A 469 17.24 -14.59 13.48
C LEU A 469 16.81 -16.06 13.43
N THR A 470 17.40 -16.89 14.27
CA THR A 470 16.95 -18.27 14.49
C THR A 470 15.56 -18.28 15.15
N ASP A 471 14.84 -19.39 15.05
CA ASP A 471 13.51 -19.49 15.66
C ASP A 471 13.53 -19.32 17.18
N GLU A 472 14.62 -19.73 17.85
CA GLU A 472 14.84 -19.49 19.27
C GLU A 472 15.01 -17.99 19.57
N GLN A 473 15.84 -17.30 18.79
CA GLN A 473 16.05 -15.86 18.93
C GLN A 473 14.78 -15.06 18.61
N LYS A 474 13.98 -15.49 17.62
CA LYS A 474 12.70 -14.86 17.28
C LYS A 474 11.69 -14.94 18.42
N LYS A 475 11.65 -16.08 19.14
CA LYS A 475 10.79 -16.25 20.32
C LYS A 475 11.21 -15.37 21.49
N LEU A 476 12.52 -15.27 21.76
CA LEU A 476 13.05 -14.41 22.82
C LEU A 476 12.86 -12.92 22.49
N GLY A 477 13.12 -12.55 21.23
CA GLY A 477 13.04 -11.19 20.74
C GLY A 477 14.37 -10.46 20.73
N VAL A 478 14.30 -9.18 20.38
CA VAL A 478 15.47 -8.34 20.14
C VAL A 478 15.47 -7.10 21.04
N VAL A 479 16.65 -6.53 21.22
CA VAL A 479 16.84 -5.25 21.90
C VAL A 479 17.70 -4.31 21.05
N SER A 480 17.36 -3.04 21.02
CA SER A 480 18.18 -2.01 20.36
C SER A 480 18.18 -0.71 21.16
N ALA A 481 19.27 0.06 21.06
CA ALA A 481 19.34 1.42 21.60
C ALA A 481 19.23 2.42 20.45
N SER A 482 18.09 3.11 20.36
CA SER A 482 17.85 4.13 19.34
C SER A 482 16.64 4.99 19.73
N CYS A 483 16.73 6.30 19.52
CA CYS A 483 15.60 7.22 19.65
C CYS A 483 15.23 7.87 18.30
N GLY A 484 15.43 7.16 17.19
CA GLY A 484 15.25 7.70 15.83
C GLY A 484 14.76 6.67 14.81
N ASN A 485 15.13 6.87 13.54
CA ASN A 485 14.62 6.09 12.40
C ASN A 485 14.82 4.57 12.54
N HIS A 486 15.90 4.12 13.19
CA HIS A 486 16.11 2.69 13.44
C HIS A 486 15.12 2.10 14.45
N ALA A 487 14.81 2.82 15.54
CA ALA A 487 13.82 2.40 16.52
C ALA A 487 12.44 2.19 15.89
N ALA A 488 12.02 3.11 15.01
CA ALA A 488 10.76 3.00 14.29
C ALA A 488 10.76 1.78 13.36
N ALA A 489 11.81 1.62 12.56
CA ALA A 489 11.95 0.51 11.61
C ALA A 489 11.95 -0.87 12.29
N ILE A 490 12.74 -1.05 13.35
CA ILE A 490 12.83 -2.33 14.05
C ILE A 490 11.54 -2.66 14.80
N SER A 491 10.88 -1.66 15.40
CA SER A 491 9.58 -1.84 16.07
C SER A 491 8.49 -2.24 15.07
N TYR A 492 8.40 -1.54 13.93
CA TYR A 492 7.43 -1.81 12.89
C TYR A 492 7.60 -3.21 12.27
N HIS A 493 8.83 -3.59 11.92
CA HIS A 493 9.07 -4.92 11.35
C HIS A 493 9.00 -6.04 12.37
N GLY A 494 9.39 -5.79 13.63
CA GLY A 494 9.17 -6.74 14.72
C GLY A 494 7.69 -7.07 14.89
N TYR A 495 6.84 -6.04 14.92
CA TYR A 495 5.38 -6.20 14.92
C TYR A 495 4.88 -7.04 13.73
N LYS A 496 5.28 -6.70 12.51
CA LYS A 496 4.86 -7.42 11.30
C LYS A 496 5.32 -8.88 11.26
N LEU A 497 6.44 -9.20 11.88
CA LEU A 497 7.01 -10.54 11.93
C LEU A 497 6.63 -11.32 13.20
N GLY A 498 5.90 -10.71 14.14
CA GLY A 498 5.56 -11.33 15.42
C GLY A 498 6.77 -11.54 16.34
N ILE A 499 7.84 -10.75 16.19
CA ILE A 499 9.07 -10.84 17.00
C ILE A 499 9.00 -9.77 18.09
N PRO A 500 9.15 -10.11 19.38
CA PRO A 500 9.19 -9.12 20.45
C PRO A 500 10.36 -8.15 20.28
N VAL A 501 10.09 -6.85 20.39
CA VAL A 501 11.10 -5.79 20.26
C VAL A 501 11.15 -4.98 21.54
N THR A 502 12.36 -4.82 22.09
CA THR A 502 12.66 -3.84 23.14
C THR A 502 13.52 -2.72 22.57
N VAL A 503 13.12 -1.47 22.79
CA VAL A 503 13.92 -0.31 22.42
C VAL A 503 14.30 0.49 23.66
N VAL A 504 15.58 0.78 23.82
CA VAL A 504 16.07 1.64 24.89
C VAL A 504 16.35 3.04 24.35
N MET A 505 15.77 4.04 25.00
CA MET A 505 15.88 5.46 24.65
C MET A 505 16.34 6.28 25.86
N PRO A 506 17.12 7.36 25.68
CA PRO A 506 17.46 8.27 26.78
C PRO A 506 16.24 9.09 27.22
N VAL A 507 16.32 9.68 28.42
CA VAL A 507 15.23 10.50 29.00
C VAL A 507 14.85 11.72 28.16
N MET A 508 15.78 12.24 27.38
CA MET A 508 15.57 13.39 26.49
C MET A 508 14.93 13.03 25.15
N ALA A 509 14.64 11.75 24.89
CA ALA A 509 14.03 11.32 23.63
C ALA A 509 12.65 11.97 23.43
N PRO A 510 12.33 12.50 22.23
CA PRO A 510 11.03 13.09 21.97
C PRO A 510 9.88 12.10 22.23
N VAL A 511 8.88 12.53 23.01
CA VAL A 511 7.73 11.70 23.41
C VAL A 511 7.03 11.07 22.21
N ILE A 512 6.94 11.80 21.09
CA ILE A 512 6.30 11.29 19.86
C ILE A 512 7.01 10.05 19.29
N LYS A 513 8.35 9.96 19.42
CA LYS A 513 9.13 8.81 18.97
C LYS A 513 8.95 7.60 19.90
N ILE A 514 8.78 7.85 21.20
CA ILE A 514 8.44 6.81 22.20
C ILE A 514 7.06 6.24 21.89
N ILE A 515 6.05 7.10 21.68
CA ILE A 515 4.68 6.69 21.37
C ILE A 515 4.65 5.87 20.07
N ALA A 516 5.32 6.33 19.01
CA ALA A 516 5.36 5.61 17.74
C ALA A 516 5.89 4.16 17.88
N CYS A 517 6.96 3.95 18.66
CA CYS A 517 7.47 2.60 18.89
C CYS A 517 6.50 1.75 19.72
N ARG A 518 5.86 2.33 20.75
CA ARG A 518 4.85 1.65 21.57
C ARG A 518 3.59 1.27 20.79
N GLN A 519 3.18 2.08 19.81
CA GLN A 519 2.06 1.77 18.92
C GLN A 519 2.30 0.51 18.08
N TYR A 520 3.56 0.21 17.76
CA TYR A 520 3.95 -1.06 17.14
C TYR A 520 4.16 -2.19 18.16
N GLY A 521 3.73 -2.03 19.41
CA GLY A 521 3.87 -3.05 20.45
C GLY A 521 5.30 -3.24 20.97
N ALA A 522 6.24 -2.34 20.65
CA ALA A 522 7.59 -2.42 21.19
C ALA A 522 7.62 -2.03 22.68
N ASN A 523 8.40 -2.79 23.46
CA ASN A 523 8.69 -2.48 24.85
C ASN A 523 9.73 -1.35 24.91
N VAL A 524 9.30 -0.12 25.18
CA VAL A 524 10.21 1.05 25.22
C VAL A 524 10.68 1.33 26.66
N ILE A 525 11.98 1.15 26.89
CA ILE A 525 12.67 1.46 28.14
C ILE A 525 13.30 2.85 28.01
N VAL A 526 12.85 3.79 28.84
CA VAL A 526 13.42 5.15 28.89
C VAL A 526 14.42 5.21 30.04
N HIS A 527 15.72 5.22 29.73
CA HIS A 527 16.78 5.17 30.74
C HIS A 527 18.07 5.83 30.25
N GLY A 528 18.75 6.55 31.16
CA GLY A 528 20.03 7.20 30.91
C GLY A 528 19.91 8.64 30.40
N PRO A 529 20.92 9.48 30.65
CA PRO A 529 20.93 10.87 30.20
C PRO A 529 21.19 11.00 28.70
N ASP A 530 21.85 10.03 28.08
CA ASP A 530 22.29 10.11 26.68
C ASP A 530 22.20 8.75 25.97
N MET A 531 22.50 8.77 24.67
CA MET A 531 22.47 7.57 23.82
C MET A 531 23.49 6.50 24.21
N GLU A 532 24.62 6.88 24.81
CA GLU A 532 25.65 5.91 25.22
C GLU A 532 25.19 5.13 26.46
N GLU A 533 24.56 5.78 27.43
CA GLU A 533 23.98 5.10 28.59
C GLU A 533 22.76 4.25 28.20
N ALA A 534 21.93 4.72 27.27
CA ALA A 534 20.86 3.92 26.68
C ALA A 534 21.40 2.65 25.99
N ARG A 535 22.54 2.76 25.29
CA ARG A 535 23.25 1.62 24.67
C ARG A 535 23.77 0.62 25.68
N ARG A 536 24.42 1.09 26.75
CA ARG A 536 24.88 0.20 27.85
C ARG A 536 23.72 -0.54 28.49
N THR A 537 22.61 0.16 28.70
CA THR A 537 21.37 -0.42 29.24
C THR A 537 20.80 -1.48 28.30
N ALA A 538 20.72 -1.20 27.00
CA ALA A 538 20.27 -2.17 25.99
C ALA A 538 21.13 -3.44 25.96
N LEU A 539 22.46 -3.30 26.03
CA LEU A 539 23.38 -4.44 26.08
C LEU A 539 23.22 -5.26 27.36
N ARG A 540 23.08 -4.60 28.52
CA ARG A 540 22.82 -5.26 29.80
C ARG A 540 21.49 -6.02 29.76
N THR A 541 20.41 -5.37 29.31
CA THR A 541 19.09 -6.01 29.16
C THR A 541 19.12 -7.17 28.17
N GLY A 542 19.87 -7.06 27.07
CA GLY A 542 20.08 -8.15 26.12
C GLY A 542 20.72 -9.36 26.79
N LYS A 543 21.79 -9.14 27.56
CA LYS A 543 22.48 -10.22 28.29
C LYS A 543 21.61 -10.86 29.38
N GLU A 544 20.88 -10.05 30.16
CA GLU A 544 20.05 -10.52 31.27
C GLU A 544 18.82 -11.31 30.80
N LYS A 545 18.20 -10.89 29.69
CA LYS A 545 16.94 -11.46 29.18
C LYS A 545 17.13 -12.40 27.98
N GLY A 546 18.36 -12.61 27.53
CA GLY A 546 18.67 -13.42 26.34
C GLY A 546 18.22 -12.79 25.01
N LEU A 547 18.00 -11.48 24.97
CA LEU A 547 17.56 -10.78 23.75
C LEU A 547 18.76 -10.52 22.83
N VAL A 548 18.57 -10.67 21.52
CA VAL A 548 19.61 -10.33 20.54
C VAL A 548 19.72 -8.83 20.41
N TYR A 549 20.91 -8.28 20.63
CA TYR A 549 21.16 -6.85 20.42
C TYR A 549 21.37 -6.55 18.94
N ILE A 550 20.48 -5.74 18.34
CA ILE A 550 20.59 -5.30 16.96
C ILE A 550 21.10 -3.86 16.91
N ASN A 551 22.34 -3.69 16.42
CA ASN A 551 22.92 -2.38 16.14
C ASN A 551 22.36 -1.82 14.82
N GLY A 552 21.78 -0.62 14.86
CA GLY A 552 21.11 -0.01 13.70
C GLY A 552 21.98 0.45 12.53
N TYR A 553 23.30 0.21 12.58
CA TYR A 553 24.20 0.49 11.46
C TYR A 553 25.40 -0.45 11.35
N ASP A 554 25.88 -1.05 12.45
CA ASP A 554 27.13 -1.85 12.44
C ASP A 554 26.91 -3.37 12.57
N HIS A 555 25.66 -3.83 12.51
CA HIS A 555 25.35 -5.26 12.44
C HIS A 555 25.49 -5.76 11.00
N PRO A 556 26.16 -6.89 10.71
CA PRO A 556 26.35 -7.41 9.36
C PRO A 556 25.04 -7.52 8.55
N ASP A 557 23.99 -8.09 9.14
CA ASP A 557 22.68 -8.18 8.48
C ASP A 557 22.04 -6.81 8.22
N ILE A 558 22.24 -5.83 9.10
CA ILE A 558 21.75 -4.47 8.88
C ILE A 558 22.44 -3.89 7.64
N VAL A 559 23.77 -4.01 7.55
CA VAL A 559 24.58 -3.57 6.39
C VAL A 559 24.12 -4.26 5.10
N ALA A 560 23.97 -5.58 5.14
CA ALA A 560 23.50 -6.37 3.98
C ALA A 560 22.11 -5.92 3.51
N GLY A 561 21.16 -5.74 4.44
CA GLY A 561 19.83 -5.26 4.11
C GLY A 561 19.86 -3.84 3.52
N GLN A 562 20.73 -2.94 3.99
CA GLN A 562 20.87 -1.62 3.36
C GLN A 562 21.44 -1.72 1.94
N GLY A 563 22.28 -2.73 1.66
CA GLY A 563 22.84 -2.97 0.32
C GLY A 563 21.79 -3.29 -0.74
N THR A 564 20.60 -3.74 -0.37
CA THR A 564 19.47 -3.89 -1.31
C THR A 564 19.12 -2.59 -2.02
N LEU A 565 19.35 -1.44 -1.36
CA LEU A 565 19.20 -0.14 -2.00
C LEU A 565 20.17 0.04 -3.18
N GLY A 566 21.40 -0.46 -3.06
CA GLY A 566 22.39 -0.42 -4.13
C GLY A 566 22.00 -1.29 -5.32
N LEU A 567 21.41 -2.46 -5.08
CA LEU A 567 20.86 -3.32 -6.14
C LEU A 567 19.75 -2.60 -6.90
N GLU A 568 18.79 -2.01 -6.18
CA GLU A 568 17.72 -1.24 -6.81
C GLU A 568 18.25 -0.02 -7.59
N ILE A 569 19.29 0.65 -7.10
CA ILE A 569 19.89 1.80 -7.80
C ILE A 569 20.49 1.37 -9.14
N VAL A 570 21.23 0.26 -9.15
CA VAL A 570 21.85 -0.28 -10.37
C VAL A 570 20.79 -0.71 -11.39
N GLU A 571 19.73 -1.37 -10.93
CA GLU A 571 18.61 -1.77 -11.78
C GLU A 571 17.86 -0.57 -12.36
N GLN A 572 17.69 0.49 -11.56
CA GLN A 572 16.84 1.64 -11.89
C GLN A 572 17.53 2.77 -12.64
N VAL A 573 18.86 2.82 -12.69
CA VAL A 573 19.60 3.84 -13.43
C VAL A 573 20.71 3.18 -14.25
N PRO A 574 20.42 2.81 -15.50
CA PRO A 574 21.42 2.27 -16.41
C PRO A 574 22.57 3.27 -16.64
N ASN A 575 23.80 2.75 -16.69
CA ASN A 575 25.03 3.54 -16.89
C ASN A 575 25.19 4.67 -15.87
N ILE A 576 24.89 4.39 -14.60
CA ILE A 576 25.16 5.31 -13.50
C ILE A 576 26.67 5.62 -13.40
N ASP A 577 27.02 6.89 -13.19
CA ASP A 577 28.41 7.32 -13.05
C ASP A 577 28.83 7.46 -11.59
N ALA A 578 27.90 7.90 -10.71
CA ALA A 578 28.17 8.07 -9.29
C ALA A 578 26.95 7.87 -8.38
N VAL A 579 27.20 7.46 -7.15
CA VAL A 579 26.22 7.46 -6.04
C VAL A 579 26.78 8.30 -4.90
N VAL A 580 26.02 9.30 -4.47
CA VAL A 580 26.41 10.21 -3.36
C VAL A 580 25.58 9.87 -2.13
N ILE A 581 26.20 9.29 -1.11
CA ILE A 581 25.54 8.58 -0.02
C ILE A 581 25.81 9.28 1.32
N PRO A 582 24.78 9.57 2.13
CA PRO A 582 24.97 10.13 3.47
C PRO A 582 25.66 9.12 4.40
N ILE A 583 26.60 9.61 5.22
CA ILE A 583 27.31 8.81 6.21
C ILE A 583 27.00 9.30 7.62
N GLY A 584 26.51 8.38 8.45
CA GLY A 584 26.52 8.49 9.91
C GLY A 584 27.36 7.34 10.47
N GLY A 585 26.70 6.30 10.98
CA GLY A 585 27.40 5.08 11.43
C GLY A 585 28.03 4.23 10.32
N GLY A 586 27.92 4.60 9.05
CA GLY A 586 28.55 3.92 7.90
C GLY A 586 27.74 2.78 7.26
N GLY A 587 26.70 2.24 7.92
CA GLY A 587 26.03 1.03 7.44
C GLY A 587 25.36 1.15 6.06
N LEU A 588 24.79 2.32 5.74
CA LEU A 588 24.17 2.56 4.42
C LEU A 588 25.22 2.56 3.31
N ILE A 589 26.27 3.38 3.46
CA ILE A 589 27.33 3.46 2.46
C ILE A 589 28.07 2.15 2.32
N ALA A 590 28.30 1.41 3.40
CA ALA A 590 28.92 0.08 3.34
C ALA A 590 28.13 -0.90 2.47
N GLY A 591 26.81 -1.01 2.72
CA GLY A 591 25.95 -1.92 1.96
C GLY A 591 25.81 -1.49 0.49
N VAL A 592 25.53 -0.22 0.25
CA VAL A 592 25.33 0.31 -1.12
C VAL A 592 26.63 0.26 -1.91
N ALA A 593 27.75 0.67 -1.34
CA ALA A 593 29.05 0.64 -2.01
C ALA A 593 29.44 -0.79 -2.39
N LEU A 594 29.22 -1.77 -1.50
CA LEU A 594 29.47 -3.17 -1.79
C LEU A 594 28.62 -3.66 -2.96
N ALA A 595 27.31 -3.48 -2.90
CA ALA A 595 26.39 -3.90 -3.96
C ALA A 595 26.73 -3.26 -5.31
N VAL A 596 26.94 -1.94 -5.34
CA VAL A 596 27.22 -1.18 -6.56
C VAL A 596 28.59 -1.55 -7.13
N LYS A 597 29.67 -1.55 -6.33
CA LYS A 597 31.01 -1.86 -6.83
C LYS A 597 31.15 -3.32 -7.27
N SER A 598 30.39 -4.25 -6.69
CA SER A 598 30.37 -5.65 -7.14
C SER A 598 29.74 -5.83 -8.52
N LEU A 599 28.74 -5.02 -8.87
CA LEU A 599 28.05 -5.10 -10.17
C LEU A 599 28.68 -4.17 -11.22
N HIS A 600 29.07 -2.96 -10.81
CA HIS A 600 29.68 -1.94 -11.65
C HIS A 600 30.87 -1.28 -10.93
N PRO A 601 32.08 -1.86 -11.04
CA PRO A 601 33.27 -1.37 -10.34
C PRO A 601 33.67 0.09 -10.69
N GLY A 602 33.31 0.56 -11.88
CA GLY A 602 33.62 1.90 -12.38
C GLY A 602 32.77 3.04 -11.80
N VAL A 603 31.68 2.74 -11.10
CA VAL A 603 30.79 3.76 -10.51
C VAL A 603 31.48 4.42 -9.33
N MET A 604 31.48 5.76 -9.27
CA MET A 604 32.05 6.50 -8.14
C MET A 604 31.13 6.44 -6.92
N ILE A 605 31.66 6.03 -5.77
CA ILE A 605 30.99 6.05 -4.48
C ILE A 605 31.50 7.23 -3.67
N ILE A 606 30.61 8.16 -3.37
CA ILE A 606 30.93 9.40 -2.69
C ILE A 606 30.18 9.45 -1.36
N GLY A 607 30.92 9.56 -0.26
CA GLY A 607 30.39 9.73 1.08
C GLY A 607 30.17 11.17 1.46
N VAL A 608 29.08 11.48 2.15
CA VAL A 608 28.81 12.85 2.62
C VAL A 608 28.50 12.88 4.12
N GLU A 609 29.20 13.74 4.86
CA GLU A 609 29.01 13.96 6.30
C GLU A 609 28.72 15.43 6.61
N SER A 610 28.09 15.69 7.76
CA SER A 610 27.99 17.04 8.33
C SER A 610 29.31 17.42 8.99
N GLU A 611 29.70 18.70 8.88
CA GLU A 611 30.84 19.27 9.61
C GLU A 611 30.72 19.17 11.14
N MET A 612 29.49 19.05 11.63
CA MET A 612 29.19 18.93 13.06
C MET A 612 29.49 17.53 13.60
N CYS A 613 29.64 16.52 12.73
CA CYS A 613 30.02 15.15 13.10
C CYS A 613 30.67 14.36 11.93
N PRO A 614 31.88 14.72 11.46
CA PRO A 614 32.56 14.06 10.34
C PRO A 614 33.34 12.82 10.80
N SER A 615 32.63 11.79 11.27
CA SER A 615 33.25 10.65 11.97
C SER A 615 33.94 9.66 11.05
N PHE A 616 33.40 9.42 9.85
CA PHE A 616 34.02 8.60 8.83
C PHE A 616 35.25 9.28 8.22
N TYR A 617 35.18 10.59 7.96
CA TYR A 617 36.32 11.38 7.48
C TYR A 617 37.50 11.29 8.46
N ARG A 618 37.24 11.48 9.76
CA ARG A 618 38.25 11.33 10.81
C ARG A 618 38.77 9.89 10.91
N ALA A 619 37.88 8.90 10.83
CA ALA A 619 38.27 7.49 10.84
C ALA A 619 39.18 7.11 9.65
N ARG A 620 38.89 7.62 8.44
CA ARG A 620 39.72 7.41 7.25
C ARG A 620 41.10 8.03 7.41
N LYS A 621 41.19 9.24 7.97
CA LYS A 621 42.47 9.90 8.29
C LYS A 621 43.28 9.14 9.34
N ALA A 622 42.61 8.55 10.33
CA ALA A 622 43.24 7.77 11.39
C ALA A 622 43.50 6.29 11.01
N GLY A 623 42.99 5.82 9.87
CA GLY A 623 43.03 4.42 9.45
C GLY A 623 42.15 3.47 10.28
N ARG A 624 41.32 3.98 11.20
CA ARG A 624 40.47 3.19 12.10
C ARG A 624 39.32 4.03 12.66
N PRO A 625 38.20 3.42 13.09
CA PRO A 625 37.15 4.12 13.82
C PRO A 625 37.71 4.85 15.04
N THR A 626 37.42 6.14 15.13
CA THR A 626 37.90 7.04 16.19
C THR A 626 36.79 7.98 16.62
N TYR A 627 36.87 8.44 17.86
CA TYR A 627 35.89 9.36 18.42
C TYR A 627 35.93 10.72 17.73
N THR A 628 34.74 11.24 17.46
CA THR A 628 34.48 12.52 16.80
C THR A 628 33.53 13.32 17.69
N PRO A 629 33.92 14.54 18.12
CA PRO A 629 33.01 15.44 18.80
C PRO A 629 31.78 15.72 17.94
N VAL A 630 30.61 15.73 18.58
CA VAL A 630 29.31 15.97 17.94
C VAL A 630 28.80 17.32 18.40
N GLY A 631 28.43 18.19 17.45
CA GLY A 631 27.69 19.42 17.74
C GLY A 631 26.25 19.40 17.23
N PRO A 632 25.46 20.46 17.48
CA PRO A 632 24.08 20.57 17.00
C PRO A 632 24.01 20.54 15.47
N THR A 633 23.15 19.71 14.89
CA THR A 633 23.05 19.52 13.43
C THR A 633 21.60 19.28 12.98
N LEU A 634 21.28 19.74 11.77
CA LEU A 634 20.06 19.44 11.02
C LEU A 634 20.02 17.98 10.54
N ALA A 635 21.17 17.31 10.47
CA ALA A 635 21.32 15.92 10.07
C ALA A 635 21.49 14.99 11.29
N GLU A 636 20.53 15.00 12.22
CA GLU A 636 20.55 14.20 13.45
C GLU A 636 20.86 12.70 13.20
N GLY A 637 20.34 12.13 12.12
CA GLY A 637 20.57 10.73 11.74
C GLY A 637 22.04 10.40 11.40
N LEU A 638 22.87 11.42 11.16
CA LEU A 638 24.29 11.30 10.84
C LEU A 638 25.21 11.61 12.04
N ALA A 639 24.65 12.10 13.15
CA ALA A 639 25.38 12.49 14.36
C ALA A 639 25.89 11.27 15.16
N VAL A 640 26.75 10.47 14.56
CA VAL A 640 27.33 9.25 15.13
C VAL A 640 28.82 9.49 15.44
N PRO A 641 29.23 9.61 16.71
CA PRO A 641 30.59 10.01 17.09
C PRO A 641 31.67 9.00 16.74
N VAL A 642 31.30 7.72 16.57
CA VAL A 642 32.22 6.65 16.18
C VAL A 642 31.54 5.82 15.09
N VAL A 643 32.09 5.85 13.88
CA VAL A 643 31.66 4.99 12.78
C VAL A 643 31.69 3.52 13.19
N GLY A 644 30.77 2.71 12.67
CA GLY A 644 30.78 1.26 12.87
C GLY A 644 32.08 0.61 12.40
N TYR A 645 32.57 -0.39 13.14
CA TYR A 645 33.79 -1.10 12.81
C TYR A 645 33.62 -1.97 11.56
N ASN A 646 32.52 -2.74 11.48
CA ASN A 646 32.20 -3.55 10.33
C ASN A 646 31.89 -2.65 9.12
N ALA A 647 31.08 -1.62 9.35
CA ALA A 647 30.73 -0.66 8.31
C ALA A 647 31.97 0.05 7.74
N PHE A 648 32.92 0.48 8.58
CA PHE A 648 34.15 1.12 8.12
C PHE A 648 35.05 0.14 7.35
N ALA A 649 35.26 -1.07 7.87
CA ALA A 649 36.07 -2.08 7.21
C ALA A 649 35.53 -2.45 5.82
N THR A 650 34.20 -2.55 5.67
CA THR A 650 33.54 -2.82 4.39
C THR A 650 33.60 -1.61 3.45
N ALA A 651 33.27 -0.40 3.94
CA ALA A 651 33.08 0.76 3.07
C ALA A 651 34.39 1.44 2.66
N ASN A 652 35.36 1.56 3.57
CA ASN A 652 36.57 2.34 3.35
C ASN A 652 37.35 1.99 2.05
N PRO A 653 37.56 0.70 1.68
CA PRO A 653 38.24 0.37 0.43
C PRO A 653 37.40 0.61 -0.83
N LEU A 654 36.08 0.79 -0.71
CA LEU A 654 35.15 0.93 -1.83
C LEU A 654 34.76 2.38 -2.13
N ILE A 655 35.04 3.31 -1.21
CA ILE A 655 34.69 4.73 -1.31
C ILE A 655 35.78 5.51 -2.03
N ASP A 656 35.40 6.18 -3.12
CA ASP A 656 36.29 7.00 -3.93
C ASP A 656 36.56 8.37 -3.26
N LYS A 657 35.54 9.01 -2.69
CA LYS A 657 35.65 10.34 -2.05
C LYS A 657 34.75 10.47 -0.82
N VAL A 658 35.19 11.23 0.19
CA VAL A 658 34.34 11.66 1.31
C VAL A 658 34.37 13.18 1.38
N VAL A 659 33.20 13.81 1.45
CA VAL A 659 33.02 15.25 1.56
C VAL A 659 32.29 15.62 2.84
N VAL A 660 32.62 16.78 3.39
CA VAL A 660 32.06 17.31 4.64
C VAL A 660 31.36 18.62 4.33
N VAL A 661 30.09 18.73 4.73
CA VAL A 661 29.18 19.80 4.32
C VAL A 661 28.76 20.64 5.52
N ARG A 662 28.69 21.95 5.31
CA ARG A 662 28.18 22.93 6.29
C ARG A 662 26.67 22.82 6.45
N GLU A 663 26.18 23.12 7.65
CA GLU A 663 24.75 23.08 7.99
C GLU A 663 23.89 24.00 7.11
N ASP A 664 24.44 25.14 6.67
CA ASP A 664 23.76 26.08 5.75
C ASP A 664 23.35 25.41 4.45
N TRP A 665 24.25 24.64 3.84
CA TRP A 665 23.99 23.93 2.60
C TRP A 665 22.98 22.80 2.76
N ILE A 666 22.91 22.19 3.95
CA ILE A 666 21.87 21.20 4.28
C ILE A 666 20.50 21.89 4.29
N ALA A 667 20.38 23.08 4.89
CA ALA A 667 19.14 23.85 4.88
C ALA A 667 18.72 24.26 3.46
N VAL A 668 19.66 24.73 2.62
CA VAL A 668 19.40 25.04 1.21
C VAL A 668 18.97 23.79 0.43
N ALA A 669 19.61 22.65 0.66
CA ALA A 669 19.24 21.39 -0.01
C ALA A 669 17.82 20.93 0.37
N ILE A 670 17.41 21.06 1.64
CA ILE A 670 16.03 20.77 2.07
C ILE A 670 15.06 21.70 1.34
N LEU A 671 15.35 23.01 1.30
CA LEU A 671 14.53 23.99 0.58
C LEU A 671 14.40 23.61 -0.90
N LYS A 672 15.50 23.29 -1.58
CA LYS A 672 15.51 22.92 -3.00
C LYS A 672 14.77 21.63 -3.31
N LEU A 673 14.95 20.59 -2.50
CA LEU A 673 14.19 19.34 -2.65
C LEU A 673 12.68 19.56 -2.46
N LEU A 674 12.30 20.47 -1.56
CA LEU A 674 10.91 20.85 -1.35
C LEU A 674 10.34 21.70 -2.49
N GLU A 675 11.10 22.68 -2.99
CA GLU A 675 10.67 23.60 -4.06
C GLU A 675 10.60 22.90 -5.41
N ASP A 676 11.63 22.13 -5.78
CA ASP A 676 11.78 21.63 -7.16
C ASP A 676 11.21 20.22 -7.33
N ASP A 677 11.53 19.31 -6.39
CA ASP A 677 11.16 17.90 -6.46
C ASP A 677 9.99 17.51 -5.53
N LYS A 678 9.43 18.47 -4.80
CA LYS A 678 8.33 18.30 -3.83
C LYS A 678 8.59 17.20 -2.81
N CYS A 679 9.85 17.01 -2.43
CA CYS A 679 10.29 16.01 -1.48
C CYS A 679 10.54 16.66 -0.12
N ILE A 680 9.80 16.22 0.91
CA ILE A 680 10.04 16.62 2.29
C ILE A 680 11.01 15.60 2.89
N VAL A 681 12.25 16.04 3.14
CA VAL A 681 13.31 15.20 3.67
C VAL A 681 13.91 15.80 4.95
N GLU A 682 14.48 14.94 5.79
CA GLU A 682 15.32 15.37 6.92
C GLU A 682 16.74 15.76 6.44
N GLY A 683 17.54 16.40 7.30
CA GLY A 683 18.89 16.84 6.90
C GLY A 683 19.80 15.71 6.41
N ALA A 684 19.68 14.51 7.00
CA ALA A 684 20.40 13.33 6.54
C ALA A 684 19.99 12.87 5.12
N GLY A 685 18.73 13.08 4.74
CA GLY A 685 18.23 12.80 3.39
C GLY A 685 18.64 13.85 2.36
N ALA A 686 18.85 15.09 2.78
CA ALA A 686 19.20 16.21 1.90
C ALA A 686 20.71 16.39 1.66
N ILE A 687 21.56 15.85 2.53
CA ILE A 687 22.99 16.19 2.56
C ILE A 687 23.74 15.85 1.25
N GLY A 688 23.31 14.82 0.52
CA GLY A 688 23.91 14.47 -0.78
C GLY A 688 23.75 15.60 -1.80
N LEU A 689 22.59 16.23 -1.83
CA LEU A 689 22.35 17.42 -2.66
C LEU A 689 23.13 18.62 -2.12
N ALA A 690 23.22 18.77 -0.80
CA ALA A 690 23.95 19.86 -0.16
C ALA A 690 25.43 19.89 -0.59
N ALA A 691 26.09 18.73 -0.71
CA ALA A 691 27.46 18.63 -1.21
C ALA A 691 27.61 19.12 -2.65
N ILE A 692 26.63 18.82 -3.51
CA ILE A 692 26.63 19.26 -4.91
C ILE A 692 26.39 20.77 -4.99
N LEU A 693 25.40 21.29 -4.27
CA LEU A 693 25.09 22.73 -4.22
C LEU A 693 26.24 23.57 -3.64
N ALA A 694 26.99 23.00 -2.70
CA ALA A 694 28.19 23.62 -2.14
C ALA A 694 29.39 23.67 -3.12
N GLY A 695 29.26 23.11 -4.32
CA GLY A 695 30.34 23.08 -5.32
C GLY A 695 31.47 22.10 -5.00
N GLN A 696 31.29 21.19 -4.03
CA GLN A 696 32.35 20.27 -3.58
C GLN A 696 32.55 19.06 -4.51
N LEU A 697 31.65 18.90 -5.50
CA LEU A 697 31.55 17.75 -6.40
C LEU A 697 31.45 18.19 -7.88
N GLU A 698 32.22 19.20 -8.28
CA GLU A 698 32.19 19.72 -9.66
C GLU A 698 32.53 18.66 -10.72
N GLU A 699 33.31 17.64 -10.36
CA GLU A 699 33.64 16.50 -11.22
C GLU A 699 32.43 15.65 -11.64
N LEU A 700 31.25 15.91 -11.07
CA LEU A 700 29.98 15.28 -11.39
C LEU A 700 29.19 16.01 -12.49
N LYS A 701 29.62 17.21 -12.92
CA LYS A 701 28.95 17.94 -14.01
C LYS A 701 28.87 17.08 -15.26
N GLY A 702 27.68 16.99 -15.84
CA GLY A 702 27.35 16.17 -17.01
C GLY A 702 27.26 14.66 -16.76
N LYS A 703 27.40 14.18 -15.51
CA LYS A 703 27.33 12.76 -15.16
C LYS A 703 25.97 12.36 -14.60
N ARG A 704 25.63 11.07 -14.69
CA ARG A 704 24.45 10.45 -14.08
C ARG A 704 24.72 10.11 -12.63
N VAL A 705 24.04 10.82 -11.72
CA VAL A 705 24.30 10.76 -10.29
C VAL A 705 23.04 10.38 -9.53
N VAL A 706 23.13 9.39 -8.65
CA VAL A 706 22.03 9.02 -7.76
C VAL A 706 22.27 9.55 -6.34
N LEU A 707 21.24 10.18 -5.79
CA LEU A 707 21.16 10.59 -4.39
C LEU A 707 20.13 9.74 -3.64
N PRO A 708 20.54 8.94 -2.64
CA PRO A 708 19.62 8.37 -1.66
C PRO A 708 19.02 9.46 -0.77
N LEU A 709 17.73 9.74 -0.97
CA LEU A 709 16.92 10.53 -0.03
C LEU A 709 16.53 9.64 1.15
N SER A 710 17.46 9.50 2.08
CA SER A 710 17.50 8.44 3.09
C SER A 710 16.39 8.51 4.14
N GLY A 711 15.83 9.68 4.45
CA GLY A 711 14.79 9.83 5.46
C GLY A 711 13.98 11.12 5.36
N GLY A 712 12.76 11.08 5.89
CA GLY A 712 11.78 12.18 5.87
C GLY A 712 11.20 12.56 7.23
N ASN A 713 11.75 12.04 8.32
CA ASN A 713 11.23 12.22 9.68
C ASN A 713 11.67 13.54 10.31
N ILE A 714 11.42 14.65 9.60
CA ILE A 714 11.73 16.01 10.06
C ILE A 714 10.60 16.59 10.90
N GLY A 715 10.92 17.17 12.06
CA GLY A 715 9.94 17.89 12.87
C GLY A 715 9.51 19.20 12.21
N THR A 716 8.22 19.54 12.27
CA THR A 716 7.65 20.73 11.61
C THR A 716 8.39 22.02 11.96
N MET A 717 8.76 22.23 13.22
CA MET A 717 9.50 23.42 13.65
C MET A 717 10.92 23.46 13.09
N VAL A 718 11.57 22.30 12.92
CA VAL A 718 12.89 22.21 12.29
C VAL A 718 12.77 22.51 10.80
N LEU A 719 11.75 21.96 10.13
CA LEU A 719 11.47 22.25 8.73
C LEU A 719 11.29 23.76 8.50
N VAL A 720 10.46 24.44 9.28
CA VAL A 720 10.25 25.89 9.16
C VAL A 720 11.59 26.65 9.30
N ARG A 721 12.41 26.31 10.30
CA ARG A 721 13.73 26.94 10.48
C ARG A 721 14.66 26.67 9.30
N CYS A 722 14.65 25.45 8.73
CA CYS A 722 15.43 25.11 7.54
C CYS A 722 15.00 25.96 6.34
N LEU A 723 13.69 26.16 6.14
CA LEU A 723 13.16 26.99 5.05
C LEU A 723 13.59 28.45 5.23
N GLU A 724 13.43 29.02 6.42
CA GLU A 724 13.86 30.40 6.70
C GLU A 724 15.36 30.59 6.51
N ARG A 725 16.18 29.64 6.98
CA ARG A 725 17.64 29.68 6.79
C ARG A 725 18.02 29.50 5.31
N GLY A 726 17.38 28.58 4.59
CA GLY A 726 17.59 28.38 3.16
C GLY A 726 17.27 29.64 2.36
N LEU A 727 16.12 30.26 2.62
CA LEU A 727 15.72 31.53 1.99
C LEU A 727 16.70 32.67 2.31
N ALA A 728 17.23 32.72 3.54
CA ALA A 728 18.24 33.70 3.90
C ALA A 728 19.55 33.50 3.15
N VAL A 729 20.01 32.24 2.99
CA VAL A 729 21.23 31.92 2.24
C VAL A 729 21.09 32.24 0.75
N GLU A 730 19.92 32.02 0.15
CA GLU A 730 19.62 32.39 -1.23
C GLU A 730 19.46 33.91 -1.45
N GLY A 731 19.49 34.71 -0.39
CA GLY A 731 19.22 36.15 -0.46
C GLY A 731 17.77 36.46 -0.83
N ARG A 732 16.82 35.61 -0.42
CA ARG A 732 15.38 35.82 -0.54
C ARG A 732 14.74 36.29 0.77
N LEU A 733 15.46 36.18 1.89
CA LEU A 733 15.09 36.72 3.19
C LEU A 733 16.27 37.51 3.74
N LEU A 734 16.05 38.77 4.13
CA LEU A 734 17.07 39.65 4.66
C LEU A 734 16.66 40.23 6.01
N LYS A 735 17.65 40.40 6.88
CA LYS A 735 17.51 41.10 8.15
C LYS A 735 18.57 42.19 8.24
N PHE A 736 18.15 43.41 8.55
CA PHE A 736 19.07 44.52 8.78
C PHE A 736 18.54 45.46 9.87
N THR A 737 19.46 46.20 10.47
CA THR A 737 19.17 47.30 11.38
C THR A 737 19.67 48.58 10.72
N VAL A 738 18.82 49.59 10.62
CA VAL A 738 19.15 50.92 10.12
C VAL A 738 18.84 51.96 11.19
N THR A 739 19.78 52.86 11.44
CA THR A 739 19.55 53.99 12.33
C THR A 739 18.95 55.15 11.52
N VAL A 740 17.77 55.60 11.92
CA VAL A 740 17.08 56.76 11.32
C VAL A 740 16.87 57.86 12.36
N SER A 741 16.59 59.10 11.94
CA SER A 741 16.25 60.17 12.89
C SER A 741 14.85 59.93 13.48
N ASP A 742 14.64 60.24 14.76
CA ASP A 742 13.33 60.13 15.46
C ASP A 742 12.39 61.27 15.06
N ARG A 743 12.15 61.42 13.75
CA ARG A 743 11.17 62.34 13.18
C ARG A 743 9.97 61.54 12.66
N PRO A 744 8.75 62.08 12.71
CA PRO A 744 7.53 61.37 12.31
C PRO A 744 7.58 60.74 10.91
N ASP A 745 8.32 61.33 9.96
CA ASP A 745 8.31 60.90 8.55
C ASP A 745 9.43 59.92 8.16
N GLU A 746 10.46 59.71 8.99
CA GLU A 746 11.66 58.96 8.57
C GLU A 746 11.40 57.46 8.40
N ILE A 747 10.57 56.86 9.27
CA ILE A 747 10.15 55.45 9.11
C ILE A 747 9.28 55.30 7.85
N ALA A 748 8.41 56.28 7.56
CA ALA A 748 7.63 56.28 6.34
C ALA A 748 8.53 56.40 5.10
N GLU A 749 9.60 57.17 5.18
CA GLU A 749 10.59 57.28 4.12
C GLU A 749 11.38 55.99 3.91
N LEU A 750 11.76 55.29 4.99
CA LEU A 750 12.35 53.96 4.90
C LEU A 750 11.38 52.98 4.20
N CYS A 751 10.11 52.94 4.61
CA CYS A 751 9.10 52.09 3.97
C CYS A 751 8.89 52.44 2.48
N ARG A 752 8.85 53.73 2.12
CA ARG A 752 8.79 54.17 0.70
C ARG A 752 10.00 53.71 -0.10
N THR A 753 11.17 53.77 0.51
CA THR A 753 12.43 53.33 -0.10
C THR A 753 12.45 51.82 -0.36
N LEU A 754 11.95 51.03 0.59
CA LEU A 754 11.83 49.58 0.40
C LEU A 754 10.78 49.24 -0.66
N ALA A 755 9.64 49.95 -0.65
CA ALA A 755 8.57 49.76 -1.62
C ALA A 755 8.99 50.12 -3.05
N SER A 756 9.82 51.15 -3.25
CA SER A 756 10.22 51.62 -4.59
C SER A 756 11.03 50.60 -5.40
N ILE A 757 11.68 49.65 -4.72
CA ILE A 757 12.39 48.54 -5.36
C ILE A 757 11.61 47.21 -5.31
N GLY A 758 10.41 47.21 -4.70
CA GLY A 758 9.53 46.05 -4.63
C GLY A 758 9.90 45.04 -3.55
N VAL A 759 10.43 45.49 -2.41
CA VAL A 759 10.72 44.64 -1.25
C VAL A 759 9.47 44.49 -0.38
N SER A 760 9.18 43.26 0.06
CA SER A 760 8.07 42.97 0.97
C SER A 760 8.57 42.94 2.41
N ILE A 761 7.97 43.70 3.31
CA ILE A 761 8.36 43.74 4.73
C ILE A 761 7.61 42.62 5.46
N LYS A 762 8.35 41.71 6.10
CA LYS A 762 7.79 40.62 6.94
C LYS A 762 7.63 41.06 8.38
N ASP A 763 8.61 41.81 8.90
CA ASP A 763 8.58 42.34 10.25
C ASP A 763 9.37 43.66 10.31
N ILE A 764 8.91 44.60 11.12
CA ILE A 764 9.57 45.87 11.37
C ILE A 764 9.42 46.22 12.85
N THR A 765 10.55 46.36 13.54
CA THR A 765 10.59 46.70 14.96
C THR A 765 11.49 47.91 15.14
N TYR A 766 11.09 48.85 15.97
CA TYR A 766 11.91 50.02 16.28
C TYR A 766 12.19 50.09 17.78
N GLU A 767 13.41 50.47 18.14
CA GLU A 767 13.87 50.53 19.53
C GLU A 767 14.40 51.92 19.85
N ARG A 768 13.82 52.55 20.88
CA ARG A 768 14.16 53.92 21.35
C ARG A 768 14.96 53.92 22.66
N THR A 769 14.74 52.91 23.50
CA THR A 769 15.00 52.98 24.94
C THR A 769 16.48 52.78 25.31
N TRP A 770 17.28 52.15 24.46
CA TRP A 770 18.66 51.72 24.78
C TRP A 770 19.75 52.31 23.88
N ILE A 771 19.43 53.37 23.11
CA ILE A 771 20.41 54.06 22.27
C ILE A 771 21.22 55.04 23.13
N MET A 772 22.41 54.62 23.55
CA MET A 772 23.28 55.42 24.43
C MET A 772 24.10 56.51 23.73
N THR A 773 23.97 56.67 22.41
CA THR A 773 24.86 57.55 21.61
C THR A 773 24.19 58.81 21.07
N ASP A 774 22.86 58.86 20.90
CA ASP A 774 22.10 60.03 20.41
C ASP A 774 20.59 59.91 20.75
N PHE A 775 20.03 60.95 21.39
CA PHE A 775 18.61 61.03 21.80
C PHE A 775 17.63 61.22 20.63
N PHE A 776 18.10 61.66 19.45
CA PHE A 776 17.26 61.97 18.29
C PHE A 776 17.29 60.90 17.20
N SER A 777 17.69 59.67 17.56
CA SER A 777 17.84 58.56 16.63
C SER A 777 17.06 57.33 17.10
N VAL A 778 16.62 56.51 16.15
CA VAL A 778 15.90 55.25 16.38
C VAL A 778 16.54 54.17 15.52
N ASP A 779 16.82 53.02 16.13
CA ASP A 779 17.24 51.83 15.40
C ASP A 779 15.99 51.07 14.94
N VAL A 780 15.87 50.92 13.63
CA VAL A 780 14.79 50.19 12.98
C VAL A 780 15.34 48.87 12.47
N ARG A 781 14.90 47.78 13.08
CA ARG A 781 15.18 46.42 12.66
C ARG A 781 14.11 45.98 11.68
N VAL A 782 14.53 45.59 10.49
CA VAL A 782 13.64 45.14 9.40
C VAL A 782 13.98 43.70 9.02
N ILE A 783 12.96 42.87 8.91
CA ILE A 783 13.01 41.57 8.23
C ILE A 783 12.17 41.68 6.97
N CYS A 784 12.75 41.40 5.81
CA CYS A 784 12.09 41.60 4.53
C CYS A 784 12.44 40.50 3.53
N GLU A 785 11.56 40.33 2.53
CA GLU A 785 11.69 39.36 1.47
C GLU A 785 12.11 40.03 0.16
N THR A 786 13.06 39.39 -0.51
CA THR A 786 13.61 39.76 -1.80
C THR A 786 13.37 38.65 -2.82
N ARG A 787 13.38 39.01 -4.10
CA ARG A 787 13.03 38.08 -5.19
C ARG A 787 14.13 37.03 -5.38
N ASN A 788 15.37 37.47 -5.30
CA ASN A 788 16.58 36.69 -5.51
C ASN A 788 17.79 37.47 -4.96
N ARG A 789 18.97 36.87 -5.07
CA ARG A 789 20.24 37.48 -4.64
C ARG A 789 20.56 38.80 -5.33
N GLU A 790 20.24 38.96 -6.61
CA GLU A 790 20.46 40.23 -7.33
C GLU A 790 19.61 41.36 -6.74
N HIS A 791 18.34 41.09 -6.45
CA HIS A 791 17.45 42.04 -5.80
C HIS A 791 17.92 42.37 -4.37
N ALA A 792 18.44 41.38 -3.63
CA ALA A 792 19.06 41.61 -2.33
C ALA A 792 20.29 42.55 -2.41
N GLU A 793 21.16 42.38 -3.41
CA GLU A 793 22.32 43.26 -3.60
C GLU A 793 21.91 44.67 -4.04
N GLN A 794 20.85 44.81 -4.86
CA GLN A 794 20.25 46.10 -5.20
C GLN A 794 19.73 46.83 -3.95
N LEU A 795 19.00 46.13 -3.08
CA LEU A 795 18.53 46.66 -1.79
C LEU A 795 19.70 47.11 -0.92
N LYS A 796 20.73 46.27 -0.75
CA LYS A 796 21.93 46.62 0.04
C LYS A 796 22.59 47.89 -0.48
N LYS A 797 22.83 47.96 -1.79
CA LYS A 797 23.47 49.12 -2.43
C LYS A 797 22.66 50.40 -2.22
N MET A 798 21.35 50.35 -2.39
CA MET A 798 20.46 51.49 -2.17
C MET A 798 20.48 51.95 -0.70
N LEU A 799 20.42 51.02 0.25
CA LEU A 799 20.42 51.36 1.67
C LEU A 799 21.77 51.94 2.13
N TYR A 800 22.90 51.40 1.66
CA TYR A 800 24.22 51.96 1.94
C TYR A 800 24.42 53.36 1.34
N GLN A 801 23.76 53.69 0.23
CA GLN A 801 23.80 55.03 -0.36
C GLN A 801 22.96 56.04 0.43
N LYS A 802 21.86 55.61 1.03
CA LYS A 802 20.88 56.50 1.67
C LYS A 802 21.10 56.68 3.18
N TYR A 803 21.59 55.66 3.87
CA TYR A 803 21.73 55.64 5.33
C TYR A 803 23.19 55.46 5.76
N GLN A 804 23.65 56.29 6.69
CA GLN A 804 25.05 56.24 7.18
C GLN A 804 25.33 55.07 8.11
N LYS A 805 24.35 54.71 8.96
CA LYS A 805 24.46 53.60 9.92
C LYS A 805 23.47 52.51 9.54
N ILE A 806 23.97 51.51 8.84
CA ILE A 806 23.23 50.28 8.55
C ILE A 806 24.10 49.07 8.86
N THR A 807 23.51 48.07 9.49
CA THR A 807 24.14 46.79 9.74
C THR A 807 23.19 45.71 9.27
N PHE A 808 23.60 44.99 8.23
CA PHE A 808 22.93 43.75 7.88
C PHE A 808 23.29 42.72 8.93
N ALA A 809 22.30 41.96 9.39
CA ALA A 809 22.61 40.75 10.15
C ALA A 809 23.56 39.92 9.27
N PRO A 810 24.59 39.27 9.85
CA PRO A 810 25.35 38.31 9.10
C PRO A 810 24.36 37.28 8.57
N SER A 811 24.04 37.37 7.28
CA SER A 811 23.84 36.16 6.52
C SER A 811 25.18 35.46 6.66
N ASP A 812 25.25 34.26 7.25
CA ASP A 812 26.49 33.46 7.37
C ASP A 812 27.23 33.23 6.02
N VAL A 813 26.66 33.78 4.94
CA VAL A 813 27.04 33.92 3.53
C VAL A 813 28.24 34.82 3.24
N ALA A 814 28.63 35.79 4.09
CA ALA A 814 29.86 36.57 3.82
C ALA A 814 31.12 35.66 3.81
N ALA A 815 31.02 34.46 4.38
CA ALA A 815 32.05 33.41 4.35
C ALA A 815 31.81 32.33 3.26
N LEU A 816 30.84 32.48 2.35
CA LEU A 816 30.58 31.54 1.24
C LEU A 816 31.31 31.92 -0.07
N THR A 817 32.03 33.04 -0.07
CA THR A 817 33.05 33.35 -1.08
C THR A 817 34.42 33.23 -0.42
N LEU A 818 35.09 32.08 -0.58
CA LEU A 818 36.56 31.93 -0.62
C LEU A 818 36.95 30.46 -0.83
N HIS A 819 37.66 30.24 -1.95
CA HIS A 819 38.41 29.07 -2.43
C HIS A 819 37.65 27.89 -3.03
#